data_AF-A0AAD7SGN4-F1
#
_entry.id   AF-A0AAD7SGN4-F1
#
_cell.length_a   1.000
_cell.length_b   1.000
_cell.length_c   1.000
_cell.angle_alpha   90.00
_cell.angle_beta   90.00
_cell.angle_gamma   90.00
#
_symmetry.space_group_name_H-M   'P 1'
#
loop_
_entity.id
_entity.type
_entity.pdbx_description
1 polymer ?
#
loop_
_entity_poly.entity_id
_entity_poly.type
_entity_poly.pdbx_seq_one_letter_code
_entity_poly.pdbx_strand_id
1 'polypeptide(L)'
;MDDCCLSAEARECYRISKEIERQLKRDKHDSQKELKLLLLGTGESGKSTFIKQMRIIHGSGYSVEERRAFTKLVYQNIFISMQAMIQALKTLNIPFVDDQNILYAQTLNEVEVGQVSTLQPKHMDAIRRVWSDHGIQQCYARRREYHLSDSTKYYLSALDRIDSRSYIPTVEDILRVRVPTSGIIEYPFDLDNVIFRMVDVGGQRSERRKWIHSFEKVTSIIFLVALSEYDQVLIESDSENRMVESRALFRTILTSSWFQDSSVILFLNKTDLLEEKITHSHLIDYFPDYTGPKKNADSAKHFILNMFLMQNAEREQQVYAHFTCATDTENIRFVFSDRTATSPQGSPGDVLMEFANKEERRSPDGAENRSAPPDSLDSQGTRPQRKKLSAPHISLSLDQSEGSLLSDDALETPDDLDINVDELDTPDEDEFLEYTGRKLEWKGHQASNHTSGKWVNEATPACSAESDERQDSKLWRTVVIGEQEHRIDMRSIEPFEKVLSHGGYYGNGLNAIIVFAACFLPDSDRDDYHSVMENLFLYVISTLELMVAEDYMIVYLNGATPHRRMPGLGWLKKCYHMIDRRLRKNLKSFIIVHPSWFIRTILAVTRPFISTKFSSKIKYVDSLAELSELVPMEGIHIPENVIRLDEELKEAAENAKYSTFLGGAEASGQVPPDLGK
;
A
#
# COMPACT_ATOMS: atom_id res chain seq x y z
N MET A 1 17.94 -36.39 32.01
CA MET A 1 18.25 -37.81 31.77
C MET A 1 16.92 -38.57 31.51
N ASP A 2 16.08 -38.07 30.59
CA ASP A 2 14.61 -38.15 30.78
C ASP A 2 13.83 -38.77 29.60
N ASP A 3 14.51 -39.46 28.70
CA ASP A 3 13.90 -40.01 27.47
C ASP A 3 13.07 -41.30 27.73
N CYS A 4 13.07 -41.83 28.96
CA CYS A 4 12.50 -43.15 29.27
C CYS A 4 11.00 -43.14 29.58
N CYS A 5 10.40 -41.98 29.91
CA CYS A 5 9.02 -41.89 30.45
C CYS A 5 8.00 -41.19 29.54
N LEU A 6 8.41 -40.76 28.33
CA LEU A 6 7.52 -40.09 27.38
C LEU A 6 6.66 -41.11 26.61
N SER A 7 5.39 -40.78 26.39
CA SER A 7 4.51 -41.56 25.49
C SER A 7 5.05 -41.55 24.06
N ALA A 8 4.63 -42.51 23.23
CA ALA A 8 5.06 -42.58 21.82
C ALA A 8 4.72 -41.29 21.07
N GLU A 9 3.56 -40.70 21.34
CA GLU A 9 3.11 -39.41 20.80
C GLU A 9 3.97 -38.25 21.30
N ALA A 10 4.31 -38.20 22.60
CA ALA A 10 5.14 -37.15 23.16
C ALA A 10 6.59 -37.20 22.61
N ARG A 11 7.15 -38.39 22.37
CA ARG A 11 8.44 -38.54 21.68
C ARG A 11 8.39 -38.05 20.23
N GLU A 12 7.29 -38.33 19.52
CA GLU A 12 7.13 -37.89 18.13
C GLU A 12 6.91 -36.37 18.04
N CYS A 13 6.11 -35.77 18.92
CA CYS A 13 5.98 -34.32 19.06
C CYS A 13 7.32 -33.65 19.40
N TYR A 14 8.14 -34.23 20.28
CA TYR A 14 9.49 -33.74 20.56
C TYR A 14 10.42 -33.85 19.33
N ARG A 15 10.32 -34.94 18.55
CA ARG A 15 11.07 -35.12 17.29
C ARG A 15 10.68 -34.08 16.25
N ILE A 16 9.37 -33.83 16.07
CA ILE A 16 8.83 -32.83 15.15
C ILE A 16 9.23 -31.43 15.59
N SER A 17 9.02 -31.06 16.85
CA SER A 17 9.42 -29.77 17.43
C SER A 17 10.91 -29.49 17.23
N LYS A 18 11.78 -30.49 17.45
CA LYS A 18 13.23 -30.39 17.25
C LYS A 18 13.64 -30.25 15.78
N GLU A 19 12.85 -30.77 14.83
CA GLU A 19 13.11 -30.55 13.41
C GLU A 19 12.58 -29.20 12.94
N ILE A 20 11.42 -28.74 13.43
CA ILE A 20 10.92 -27.37 13.24
C ILE A 20 11.94 -26.36 13.76
N GLU A 21 12.49 -26.55 14.98
CA GLU A 21 13.50 -25.66 15.54
C GLU A 21 14.79 -25.63 14.71
N ARG A 22 15.14 -26.74 14.03
CA ARG A 22 16.26 -26.79 13.06
C ARG A 22 15.93 -26.16 11.71
N GLN A 23 14.68 -26.19 11.27
CA GLN A 23 14.23 -25.46 10.08
C GLN A 23 14.27 -23.96 10.39
N LEU A 24 13.59 -23.51 11.45
CA LEU A 24 13.62 -22.11 11.91
C LEU A 24 15.04 -21.55 12.12
N LYS A 25 15.99 -22.35 12.62
CA LYS A 25 17.41 -21.91 12.75
C LYS A 25 18.14 -21.80 11.41
N ARG A 26 17.82 -22.65 10.42
CA ARG A 26 18.33 -22.53 9.04
C ARG A 26 17.69 -21.33 8.35
N ASP A 27 16.37 -21.25 8.34
CA ASP A 27 15.60 -20.19 7.70
C ASP A 27 16.00 -18.81 8.28
N LYS A 28 16.23 -18.72 9.59
CA LYS A 28 16.76 -17.50 10.23
C LYS A 28 18.19 -17.16 9.77
N HIS A 29 19.08 -18.13 9.68
CA HIS A 29 20.44 -17.92 9.19
C HIS A 29 20.46 -17.52 7.70
N ASP A 30 19.61 -18.13 6.88
CA ASP A 30 19.57 -17.89 5.44
C ASP A 30 18.89 -16.53 5.14
N SER A 31 17.83 -16.18 5.88
CA SER A 31 17.22 -14.83 5.86
C SER A 31 18.15 -13.71 6.39
N GLN A 32 19.16 -14.04 7.20
CA GLN A 32 20.21 -13.10 7.62
C GLN A 32 21.27 -12.83 6.53
N LYS A 33 21.26 -13.62 5.44
CA LYS A 33 22.13 -13.46 4.26
C LYS A 33 21.38 -12.96 3.03
N GLU A 34 20.08 -12.72 3.14
CA GLU A 34 19.25 -12.21 2.06
C GLU A 34 19.24 -10.68 2.06
N LEU A 35 19.63 -10.08 0.94
CA LEU A 35 19.74 -8.64 0.79
C LEU A 35 18.49 -8.07 0.12
N LYS A 36 17.82 -7.14 0.80
CA LYS A 36 16.52 -6.62 0.35
C LYS A 36 16.69 -5.35 -0.48
N LEU A 37 16.25 -5.41 -1.73
CA LEU A 37 16.27 -4.31 -2.70
C LEU A 37 14.85 -3.77 -2.90
N LEU A 38 14.59 -2.52 -2.51
CA LEU A 38 13.26 -1.92 -2.61
C LEU A 38 13.16 -0.99 -3.83
N LEU A 39 12.23 -1.29 -4.75
CA LEU A 39 12.04 -0.50 -5.98
C LEU A 39 10.98 0.56 -5.77
N LEU A 40 11.39 1.83 -5.73
CA LEU A 40 10.52 2.98 -5.51
C LEU A 40 10.43 3.88 -6.74
N GLY A 41 9.44 4.76 -6.76
CA GLY A 41 9.20 5.74 -7.83
C GLY A 41 7.73 5.83 -8.22
N THR A 42 7.40 6.83 -9.03
CA THR A 42 6.02 7.11 -9.50
C THR A 42 5.41 5.98 -10.34
N GLY A 43 4.12 6.09 -10.65
CA GLY A 43 3.48 5.22 -11.64
C GLY A 43 4.28 5.19 -12.94
N GLU A 44 4.41 4.00 -13.56
CA GLU A 44 5.07 3.79 -14.87
C GLU A 44 6.55 4.19 -14.97
N SER A 45 7.23 4.52 -13.87
CA SER A 45 8.67 4.86 -13.91
C SER A 45 9.58 3.73 -14.40
N GLY A 46 9.05 2.50 -14.50
CA GLY A 46 9.72 1.34 -15.10
C GLY A 46 10.02 0.19 -14.13
N LYS A 47 9.59 0.27 -12.86
CA LYS A 47 9.92 -0.72 -11.79
C LYS A 47 9.69 -2.16 -12.25
N SER A 48 8.49 -2.48 -12.68
CA SER A 48 8.14 -3.84 -13.09
C SER A 48 8.81 -4.26 -14.41
N THR A 49 9.19 -3.32 -15.29
CA THR A 49 10.03 -3.62 -16.46
C THR A 49 11.46 -3.99 -16.03
N PHE A 50 11.99 -3.29 -15.04
CA PHE A 50 13.29 -3.58 -14.46
C PHE A 50 13.32 -4.95 -13.74
N ILE A 51 12.26 -5.31 -13.00
CA ILE A 51 12.07 -6.68 -12.45
C ILE A 51 12.15 -7.74 -13.57
N LYS A 52 11.43 -7.53 -14.68
CA LYS A 52 11.45 -8.46 -15.83
C LYS A 52 12.87 -8.60 -16.40
N GLN A 53 13.65 -7.52 -16.48
CA GLN A 53 15.06 -7.57 -16.89
C GLN A 53 15.93 -8.39 -15.92
N MET A 54 15.77 -8.23 -14.61
CA MET A 54 16.52 -9.05 -13.62
C MET A 54 16.23 -10.55 -13.82
N ARG A 55 14.96 -10.90 -14.07
CA ARG A 55 14.55 -12.28 -14.41
C ARG A 55 15.16 -12.79 -15.73
N ILE A 56 15.41 -11.92 -16.71
CA ILE A 56 16.04 -12.26 -18.00
C ILE A 56 17.56 -12.42 -17.86
N ILE A 57 18.22 -11.56 -17.08
CA ILE A 57 19.68 -11.47 -16.97
C ILE A 57 20.24 -12.46 -15.94
N HIS A 58 19.56 -12.62 -14.80
CA HIS A 58 20.01 -13.43 -13.65
C HIS A 58 19.08 -14.61 -13.31
N GLY A 59 17.85 -14.62 -13.83
CA GLY A 59 16.91 -15.73 -13.67
C GLY A 59 16.95 -16.74 -14.81
N SER A 60 15.93 -17.60 -14.87
CA SER A 60 15.71 -18.58 -15.95
C SER A 60 15.14 -17.96 -17.25
N GLY A 61 14.95 -16.63 -17.30
CA GLY A 61 14.24 -15.95 -18.38
C GLY A 61 12.76 -16.32 -18.43
N TYR A 62 12.22 -16.40 -19.65
CA TYR A 62 10.82 -16.75 -19.93
C TYR A 62 10.74 -17.93 -20.90
N SER A 63 10.16 -19.04 -20.45
CA SER A 63 9.86 -20.22 -21.27
C SER A 63 8.86 -19.91 -22.40
N VAL A 64 8.76 -20.76 -23.42
CA VAL A 64 7.81 -20.54 -24.54
C VAL A 64 6.36 -20.50 -24.03
N GLU A 65 6.07 -21.31 -23.02
CA GLU A 65 4.79 -21.47 -22.35
C GLU A 65 4.42 -20.19 -21.59
N GLU A 66 5.35 -19.63 -20.80
CA GLU A 66 5.15 -18.36 -20.10
C GLU A 66 5.00 -17.20 -21.08
N ARG A 67 5.81 -17.17 -22.15
CA ARG A 67 5.69 -16.13 -23.19
C ARG A 67 4.32 -16.17 -23.86
N ARG A 68 3.74 -17.35 -24.09
CA ARG A 68 2.36 -17.49 -24.59
C ARG A 68 1.32 -16.91 -23.64
N ALA A 69 1.48 -17.01 -22.32
CA ALA A 69 0.54 -16.43 -21.36
C ALA A 69 0.43 -14.90 -21.49
N PHE A 70 1.50 -14.20 -21.88
CA PHE A 70 1.48 -12.75 -22.14
C PHE A 70 0.70 -12.33 -23.39
N THR A 71 0.32 -13.27 -24.27
CA THR A 71 -0.41 -12.97 -25.52
C THR A 71 -1.71 -12.21 -25.24
N LYS A 72 -2.48 -12.65 -24.24
CA LYS A 72 -3.72 -11.99 -23.80
C LYS A 72 -3.44 -10.53 -23.40
N LEU A 73 -2.42 -10.32 -22.59
CA LEU A 73 -2.05 -9.00 -22.06
C LEU A 73 -1.60 -8.03 -23.16
N VAL A 74 -0.90 -8.52 -24.19
CA VAL A 74 -0.52 -7.71 -25.38
C VAL A 74 -1.77 -7.24 -26.13
N TYR A 75 -2.74 -8.14 -26.37
CA TYR A 75 -4.00 -7.76 -27.03
C TYR A 75 -4.79 -6.73 -26.22
N GLN A 76 -4.88 -6.91 -24.91
CA GLN A 76 -5.50 -5.95 -24.00
C GLN A 76 -4.81 -4.58 -24.03
N ASN A 77 -3.47 -4.55 -24.04
CA ASN A 77 -2.69 -3.33 -24.14
C ASN A 77 -2.97 -2.56 -25.46
N ILE A 78 -3.16 -3.27 -26.58
CA ILE A 78 -3.55 -2.67 -27.86
C ILE A 78 -4.93 -2.02 -27.76
N PHE A 79 -5.95 -2.73 -27.25
CA PHE A 79 -7.29 -2.17 -27.11
C PHE A 79 -7.32 -0.95 -26.18
N ILE A 80 -6.68 -1.02 -25.01
CA ILE A 80 -6.57 0.11 -24.06
C ILE A 80 -5.97 1.33 -24.76
N SER A 81 -4.91 1.13 -25.55
CA SER A 81 -4.23 2.23 -26.25
C SER A 81 -5.10 2.84 -27.35
N MET A 82 -5.83 2.01 -28.11
CA MET A 82 -6.77 2.48 -29.14
C MET A 82 -7.97 3.22 -28.54
N GLN A 83 -8.60 2.66 -27.51
CA GLN A 83 -9.73 3.28 -26.81
C GLN A 83 -9.32 4.64 -26.18
N ALA A 84 -8.13 4.71 -25.58
CA ALA A 84 -7.58 5.97 -25.06
C ALA A 84 -7.41 7.04 -26.16
N MET A 85 -6.84 6.68 -27.32
CA MET A 85 -6.70 7.62 -28.45
C MET A 85 -8.05 8.04 -29.06
N ILE A 86 -9.01 7.12 -29.17
CA ILE A 86 -10.37 7.40 -29.67
C ILE A 86 -11.12 8.33 -28.71
N GLN A 87 -10.96 8.17 -27.39
CA GLN A 87 -11.53 9.09 -26.43
C GLN A 87 -10.83 10.46 -26.48
N ALA A 88 -9.50 10.47 -26.61
CA ALA A 88 -8.72 11.71 -26.75
C ALA A 88 -9.07 12.52 -28.02
N LEU A 89 -9.47 11.88 -29.14
CA LEU A 89 -9.99 12.62 -30.30
C LEU A 89 -11.17 13.53 -29.92
N LYS A 90 -12.11 13.03 -29.11
CA LYS A 90 -13.27 13.80 -28.64
C LYS A 90 -12.82 14.94 -27.73
N THR A 91 -11.97 14.66 -26.75
CA THR A 91 -11.46 15.65 -25.78
C THR A 91 -10.65 16.76 -26.46
N LEU A 92 -9.82 16.42 -27.44
CA LEU A 92 -8.98 17.37 -28.18
C LEU A 92 -9.70 18.02 -29.39
N ASN A 93 -10.97 17.66 -29.61
CA ASN A 93 -11.82 18.07 -30.74
C ASN A 93 -11.15 17.88 -32.11
N ILE A 94 -10.54 16.70 -32.30
CA ILE A 94 -9.91 16.29 -33.57
C ILE A 94 -10.88 15.33 -34.28
N PRO A 95 -11.38 15.68 -35.48
CA PRO A 95 -12.22 14.78 -36.26
C PRO A 95 -11.41 13.63 -36.88
N PHE A 96 -12.08 12.53 -37.20
CA PHE A 96 -11.54 11.55 -38.15
C PHE A 96 -11.41 12.17 -39.54
N VAL A 97 -10.46 11.69 -40.34
CA VAL A 97 -10.31 12.14 -41.73
C VAL A 97 -11.14 11.29 -42.70
N ASP A 98 -11.38 10.01 -42.37
CA ASP A 98 -12.38 9.17 -43.03
C ASP A 98 -13.55 8.90 -42.07
N ASP A 99 -14.76 9.35 -42.44
CA ASP A 99 -15.98 9.15 -41.65
C ASP A 99 -16.29 7.66 -41.41
N GLN A 100 -15.80 6.73 -42.26
CA GLN A 100 -15.94 5.29 -42.00
C GLN A 100 -15.22 4.87 -40.71
N ASN A 101 -14.14 5.56 -40.31
CA ASN A 101 -13.41 5.27 -39.08
C ASN A 101 -14.21 5.59 -37.81
N ILE A 102 -15.31 6.36 -37.90
CA ILE A 102 -16.25 6.55 -36.79
C ILE A 102 -16.88 5.21 -36.38
N LEU A 103 -17.35 4.41 -37.36
CA LEU A 103 -17.97 3.11 -37.11
C LEU A 103 -16.96 2.07 -36.62
N TYR A 104 -15.74 2.07 -37.18
CA TYR A 104 -14.65 1.23 -36.68
C TYR A 104 -14.25 1.61 -35.25
N ALA A 105 -14.20 2.91 -34.92
CA ALA A 105 -13.90 3.39 -33.57
C ALA A 105 -15.01 3.05 -32.56
N GLN A 106 -16.29 3.09 -32.96
CA GLN A 106 -17.41 2.57 -32.16
C GLN A 106 -17.23 1.08 -31.86
N THR A 107 -16.97 0.28 -32.90
CA THR A 107 -16.69 -1.17 -32.78
C THR A 107 -15.55 -1.47 -31.82
N LEU A 108 -14.51 -0.63 -31.76
CA LEU A 108 -13.39 -0.80 -30.82
C LEU A 108 -13.69 -0.35 -29.39
N ASN A 109 -14.59 0.62 -29.18
CA ASN A 109 -15.03 1.05 -27.86
C ASN A 109 -16.00 0.06 -27.19
N GLU A 110 -16.76 -0.70 -27.98
CA GLU A 110 -17.67 -1.76 -27.49
C GLU A 110 -16.93 -2.99 -26.94
N VAL A 111 -15.61 -3.11 -27.17
CA VAL A 111 -14.82 -4.26 -26.73
C VAL A 111 -14.51 -4.18 -25.23
N GLU A 112 -15.08 -5.10 -24.46
CA GLU A 112 -14.71 -5.31 -23.05
C GLU A 112 -13.30 -5.91 -22.94
N VAL A 113 -12.32 -5.05 -22.66
CA VAL A 113 -10.89 -5.39 -22.62
C VAL A 113 -10.60 -6.59 -21.70
N GLY A 114 -11.26 -6.72 -20.55
CA GLY A 114 -11.02 -7.80 -19.58
C GLY A 114 -11.21 -9.21 -20.18
N GLN A 115 -12.16 -9.35 -21.10
CA GLN A 115 -12.54 -10.62 -21.73
C GLN A 115 -11.76 -10.93 -23.02
N VAL A 116 -11.01 -9.97 -23.58
CA VAL A 116 -10.22 -10.17 -24.80
C VAL A 116 -9.20 -11.30 -24.60
N SER A 117 -9.42 -12.43 -25.26
CA SER A 117 -8.50 -13.58 -25.33
C SER A 117 -7.81 -13.71 -26.70
N THR A 118 -8.45 -13.22 -27.76
CA THR A 118 -7.98 -13.31 -29.15
C THR A 118 -8.32 -12.03 -29.92
N LEU A 119 -7.51 -11.70 -30.94
CA LEU A 119 -7.83 -10.64 -31.89
C LEU A 119 -8.68 -11.23 -33.02
N GLN A 120 -9.97 -10.89 -33.05
CA GLN A 120 -10.85 -11.26 -34.16
C GLN A 120 -10.49 -10.43 -35.41
N PRO A 121 -10.60 -10.97 -36.63
CA PRO A 121 -10.25 -10.25 -37.86
C PRO A 121 -10.94 -8.88 -37.98
N LYS A 122 -12.23 -8.80 -37.62
CA LYS A 122 -13.00 -7.53 -37.61
C LYS A 122 -12.37 -6.45 -36.73
N HIS A 123 -11.79 -6.84 -35.58
CA HIS A 123 -11.12 -5.91 -34.68
C HIS A 123 -9.75 -5.51 -35.22
N MET A 124 -8.99 -6.45 -35.80
CA MET A 124 -7.69 -6.15 -36.39
C MET A 124 -7.81 -5.17 -37.57
N ASP A 125 -8.78 -5.38 -38.45
CA ASP A 125 -9.02 -4.47 -39.58
C ASP A 125 -9.48 -3.08 -39.12
N ALA A 126 -10.31 -3.02 -38.07
CA ALA A 126 -10.69 -1.77 -37.41
C ALA A 126 -9.46 -1.06 -36.80
N ILE A 127 -8.60 -1.78 -36.07
CA ILE A 127 -7.37 -1.22 -35.48
C ILE A 127 -6.45 -0.68 -36.57
N ARG A 128 -6.22 -1.44 -37.65
CA ARG A 128 -5.39 -1.01 -38.80
C ARG A 128 -5.92 0.28 -39.43
N ARG A 129 -7.22 0.34 -39.74
CA ARG A 129 -7.85 1.52 -40.36
C ARG A 129 -7.81 2.74 -39.45
N VAL A 130 -8.26 2.60 -38.21
CA VAL A 130 -8.26 3.70 -37.22
C VAL A 130 -6.84 4.18 -36.94
N TRP A 131 -5.85 3.29 -36.79
CA TRP A 131 -4.45 3.69 -36.61
C TRP A 131 -3.88 4.42 -37.84
N SER A 132 -4.29 4.06 -39.05
CA SER A 132 -3.88 4.74 -40.29
C SER A 132 -4.53 6.12 -40.51
N ASP A 133 -5.59 6.46 -39.76
CA ASP A 133 -6.27 7.75 -39.88
C ASP A 133 -5.36 8.91 -39.44
N HIS A 134 -5.31 9.96 -40.25
CA HIS A 134 -4.44 11.09 -39.98
C HIS A 134 -4.88 11.90 -38.74
N GLY A 135 -6.17 11.92 -38.39
CA GLY A 135 -6.66 12.47 -37.14
C GLY A 135 -6.16 11.69 -35.91
N ILE A 136 -6.14 10.35 -35.98
CA ILE A 136 -5.52 9.51 -34.94
C ILE A 136 -4.01 9.73 -34.86
N GLN A 137 -3.31 9.88 -35.99
CA GLN A 137 -1.88 10.21 -35.97
C GLN A 137 -1.60 11.59 -35.36
N GLN A 138 -2.44 12.60 -35.61
CA GLN A 138 -2.37 13.90 -34.94
C GLN A 138 -2.67 13.79 -33.43
N CYS A 139 -3.65 12.97 -33.05
CA CYS A 139 -3.96 12.67 -31.65
C CYS A 139 -2.77 11.99 -30.94
N TYR A 140 -2.10 11.03 -31.59
CA TYR A 140 -0.90 10.38 -31.08
C TYR A 140 0.31 11.34 -30.97
N ALA A 141 0.44 12.30 -31.89
CA ALA A 141 1.45 13.36 -31.76
C ALA A 141 1.21 14.23 -30.50
N ARG A 142 -0.04 14.38 -30.07
CA ARG A 142 -0.48 15.13 -28.86
C ARG A 142 -0.59 14.27 -27.59
N ARG A 143 -0.05 13.04 -27.57
CA ARG A 143 -0.07 12.05 -26.45
C ARG A 143 0.53 12.49 -25.09
N ARG A 144 0.92 13.76 -24.93
CA ARG A 144 1.29 14.37 -23.64
C ARG A 144 0.10 15.05 -22.95
N GLU A 145 -0.95 15.35 -23.70
CA GLU A 145 -2.15 16.07 -23.26
C GLU A 145 -3.23 15.13 -22.67
N TYR A 146 -2.99 13.81 -22.73
CA TYR A 146 -3.85 12.78 -22.16
C TYR A 146 -3.01 11.55 -21.83
N HIS A 147 -3.57 10.62 -21.04
CA HIS A 147 -2.84 9.43 -20.62
C HIS A 147 -2.79 8.35 -21.71
N LEU A 148 -1.58 7.99 -22.16
CA LEU A 148 -1.34 6.95 -23.15
C LEU A 148 -0.10 6.11 -22.80
N SER A 149 -0.09 4.82 -23.12
CA SER A 149 1.07 3.96 -22.88
C SER A 149 2.22 4.28 -23.84
N ASP A 150 3.44 4.43 -23.32
CA ASP A 150 4.66 4.60 -24.12
C ASP A 150 4.82 3.49 -25.19
N SER A 151 4.38 2.27 -24.87
CA SER A 151 4.45 1.08 -25.75
C SER A 151 3.46 1.10 -26.93
N THR A 152 2.54 2.07 -27.02
CA THR A 152 1.45 2.11 -28.02
C THR A 152 1.97 1.98 -29.45
N LYS A 153 2.89 2.87 -29.86
CA LYS A 153 3.45 2.90 -31.22
C LYS A 153 4.20 1.62 -31.56
N TYR A 154 4.83 0.98 -30.60
CA TYR A 154 5.54 -0.29 -30.81
C TYR A 154 4.57 -1.41 -31.22
N TYR A 155 3.48 -1.60 -30.47
CA TYR A 155 2.51 -2.64 -30.81
C TYR A 155 1.75 -2.33 -32.11
N LEU A 156 1.33 -1.07 -32.30
CA LEU A 156 0.58 -0.66 -33.49
C LEU A 156 1.44 -0.64 -34.77
N SER A 157 2.77 -0.54 -34.65
CA SER A 157 3.69 -0.74 -35.78
C SER A 157 4.02 -2.22 -36.05
N ALA A 158 3.65 -3.12 -35.13
CA ALA A 158 3.95 -4.55 -35.20
C ALA A 158 2.71 -5.43 -35.41
N LEU A 159 1.57 -4.83 -35.79
CA LEU A 159 0.27 -5.52 -35.91
C LEU A 159 0.36 -6.80 -36.76
N ASP A 160 1.06 -6.79 -37.90
CA ASP A 160 1.14 -7.96 -38.78
C ASP A 160 1.93 -9.14 -38.17
N ARG A 161 2.86 -8.87 -37.23
CA ARG A 161 3.53 -9.91 -36.43
C ARG A 161 2.57 -10.48 -35.37
N ILE A 162 1.73 -9.61 -34.79
CA ILE A 162 0.81 -9.90 -33.68
C ILE A 162 -0.47 -10.60 -34.17
N ASP A 163 -0.90 -10.34 -35.42
CA ASP A 163 -2.02 -10.97 -36.14
C ASP A 163 -1.71 -12.41 -36.60
N SER A 164 -0.45 -12.84 -36.50
CA SER A 164 -0.05 -14.19 -36.88
C SER A 164 -0.72 -15.24 -36.00
N ARG A 165 -1.32 -16.27 -36.62
CA ARG A 165 -1.91 -17.42 -35.90
C ARG A 165 -0.90 -18.20 -35.06
N SER A 166 0.40 -18.04 -35.34
CA SER A 166 1.50 -18.62 -34.56
C SER A 166 2.25 -17.57 -33.74
N TYR A 167 1.64 -16.41 -33.47
CA TYR A 167 2.24 -15.37 -32.64
C TYR A 167 2.56 -15.90 -31.25
N ILE A 168 3.80 -15.69 -30.83
CA ILE A 168 4.28 -15.90 -29.47
C ILE A 168 5.04 -14.62 -29.11
N PRO A 169 4.66 -13.92 -28.03
CA PRO A 169 5.36 -12.73 -27.56
C PRO A 169 6.88 -12.92 -27.50
N THR A 170 7.58 -11.94 -28.04
CA THR A 170 9.02 -11.79 -27.88
C THR A 170 9.34 -11.30 -26.46
N VAL A 171 10.62 -11.37 -26.06
CA VAL A 171 11.06 -10.78 -24.80
C VAL A 171 10.77 -9.27 -24.76
N GLU A 172 10.91 -8.58 -25.90
CA GLU A 172 10.60 -7.16 -26.05
C GLU A 172 9.11 -6.84 -25.81
N ASP A 173 8.21 -7.69 -26.32
CA ASP A 173 6.76 -7.58 -26.03
C ASP A 173 6.51 -7.71 -24.52
N ILE A 174 7.20 -8.61 -23.84
CA ILE A 174 7.03 -8.83 -22.39
C ILE A 174 7.60 -7.68 -21.58
N LEU A 175 8.72 -7.08 -21.99
CA LEU A 175 9.26 -5.88 -21.36
C LEU A 175 8.31 -4.69 -21.50
N ARG A 176 7.68 -4.54 -22.69
CA ARG A 176 6.77 -3.44 -23.04
C ARG A 176 5.32 -3.62 -22.60
N VAL A 177 4.88 -4.84 -22.25
CA VAL A 177 3.49 -5.07 -21.83
C VAL A 177 3.24 -4.48 -20.44
N ARG A 178 2.23 -3.61 -20.35
CA ARG A 178 1.84 -2.95 -19.13
C ARG A 178 0.81 -3.80 -18.39
N VAL A 179 1.11 -4.06 -17.12
CA VAL A 179 0.19 -4.56 -16.11
C VAL A 179 0.33 -3.60 -14.92
N PRO A 180 -0.73 -2.96 -14.42
CA PRO A 180 -0.64 -2.13 -13.21
C PRO A 180 -0.28 -3.00 -12.00
N THR A 181 0.82 -2.70 -11.33
CA THR A 181 1.20 -3.39 -10.08
C THR A 181 0.36 -2.87 -8.92
N SER A 182 -0.46 -3.75 -8.35
CA SER A 182 -1.15 -3.54 -7.08
C SER A 182 -0.43 -4.28 -5.95
N GLY A 183 -0.37 -3.67 -4.77
CA GLY A 183 0.25 -4.25 -3.59
C GLY A 183 1.78 -4.25 -3.63
N ILE A 184 2.35 -5.30 -3.05
CA ILE A 184 3.77 -5.56 -2.87
C ILE A 184 4.04 -6.94 -3.46
N ILE A 185 5.06 -7.06 -4.32
CA ILE A 185 5.45 -8.33 -4.94
C ILE A 185 6.95 -8.51 -4.77
N GLU A 186 7.35 -9.65 -4.21
CA GLU A 186 8.75 -9.98 -3.93
C GLU A 186 9.29 -11.01 -4.93
N TYR A 187 10.50 -10.76 -5.42
CA TYR A 187 11.19 -11.55 -6.43
C TYR A 187 12.59 -11.90 -5.91
N PRO A 188 12.82 -13.13 -5.41
CA PRO A 188 14.15 -13.60 -5.09
C PRO A 188 14.95 -13.90 -6.36
N PHE A 189 16.23 -13.52 -6.39
CA PHE A 189 17.18 -13.88 -7.42
C PHE A 189 18.59 -14.04 -6.84
N ASP A 190 19.38 -14.93 -7.42
CA ASP A 190 20.75 -15.20 -6.98
C ASP A 190 21.75 -14.41 -7.84
N LEU A 191 22.71 -13.74 -7.21
CA LEU A 191 23.81 -13.04 -7.87
C LEU A 191 25.12 -13.36 -7.14
N ASP A 192 26.07 -14.01 -7.82
CA ASP A 192 27.40 -14.36 -7.30
C ASP A 192 27.42 -15.08 -5.92
N ASN A 193 26.41 -15.94 -5.69
CA ASN A 193 26.12 -16.68 -4.44
C ASN A 193 25.54 -15.83 -3.29
N VAL A 194 25.13 -14.60 -3.54
CA VAL A 194 24.31 -13.77 -2.64
C VAL A 194 22.86 -13.81 -3.11
N ILE A 195 21.93 -14.00 -2.17
CA ILE A 195 20.49 -14.02 -2.45
C ILE A 195 19.97 -12.60 -2.30
N PHE A 196 19.39 -12.05 -3.38
CA PHE A 196 18.76 -10.74 -3.37
C PHE A 196 17.24 -10.88 -3.46
N ARG A 197 16.52 -10.20 -2.55
CA ARG A 197 15.06 -10.09 -2.57
C ARG A 197 14.66 -8.74 -3.13
N MET A 198 14.21 -8.73 -4.38
CA MET A 198 13.75 -7.51 -5.04
C MET A 198 12.25 -7.29 -4.79
N VAL A 199 11.88 -6.12 -4.27
CA VAL A 199 10.50 -5.80 -3.86
C VAL A 199 9.94 -4.73 -4.79
N ASP A 200 8.98 -5.10 -5.64
CA ASP A 200 8.21 -4.18 -6.48
C ASP A 200 6.94 -3.73 -5.75
N VAL A 201 6.66 -2.44 -5.80
CA VAL A 201 5.49 -1.83 -5.12
C VAL A 201 4.74 -0.90 -6.07
N GLY A 202 3.42 -0.84 -5.94
CA GLY A 202 2.57 0.03 -6.78
C GLY A 202 2.99 1.51 -6.72
N GLY A 203 3.25 2.13 -7.88
CA GLY A 203 3.79 3.50 -7.97
C GLY A 203 2.77 4.64 -7.84
N GLN A 204 1.49 4.33 -7.99
CA GLN A 204 0.37 5.28 -7.93
C GLN A 204 0.13 5.78 -6.51
N ARG A 205 -0.41 6.99 -6.33
CA ARG A 205 -0.62 7.60 -5.01
C ARG A 205 -1.45 6.73 -4.06
N SER A 206 -2.46 6.04 -4.59
CA SER A 206 -3.32 5.06 -3.89
C SER A 206 -2.53 3.93 -3.22
N GLU A 207 -1.49 3.43 -3.88
CA GLU A 207 -0.69 2.26 -3.48
C GLU A 207 0.45 2.62 -2.50
N ARG A 208 0.92 3.86 -2.49
CA ARG A 208 2.06 4.29 -1.65
C ARG A 208 1.87 4.07 -0.16
N ARG A 209 0.61 4.04 0.30
CA ARG A 209 0.27 3.75 1.71
C ARG A 209 0.67 2.34 2.13
N LYS A 210 0.67 1.38 1.19
CA LYS A 210 1.08 -0.01 1.43
C LYS A 210 2.60 -0.15 1.59
N TRP A 211 3.38 0.80 1.06
CA TRP A 211 4.84 0.70 1.00
C TRP A 211 5.50 0.49 2.37
N ILE A 212 4.90 1.03 3.44
CA ILE A 212 5.42 0.88 4.81
C ILE A 212 5.64 -0.58 5.23
N HIS A 213 4.80 -1.51 4.74
CA HIS A 213 4.94 -2.95 5.01
C HIS A 213 6.19 -3.57 4.36
N SER A 214 6.85 -2.85 3.43
CA SER A 214 8.10 -3.26 2.79
C SER A 214 9.35 -2.60 3.39
N PHE A 215 9.22 -1.63 4.29
CA PHE A 215 10.34 -0.76 4.69
C PHE A 215 11.30 -1.38 5.73
N GLU A 216 10.92 -2.47 6.40
CA GLU A 216 11.82 -3.16 7.32
C GLU A 216 13.00 -3.81 6.60
N LYS A 217 14.21 -3.62 7.15
CA LYS A 217 15.47 -4.26 6.76
C LYS A 217 15.81 -4.13 5.26
N VAL A 218 15.68 -2.92 4.71
CA VAL A 218 16.03 -2.62 3.32
C VAL A 218 17.52 -2.29 3.21
N THR A 219 18.30 -3.16 2.56
CA THR A 219 19.74 -2.95 2.30
C THR A 219 19.98 -1.81 1.32
N SER A 220 19.18 -1.74 0.25
CA SER A 220 19.28 -0.70 -0.79
C SER A 220 17.92 -0.33 -1.36
N ILE A 221 17.76 0.94 -1.69
CA ILE A 221 16.65 1.49 -2.46
C ILE A 221 17.11 1.68 -3.89
N ILE A 222 16.30 1.24 -4.85
CA ILE A 222 16.44 1.58 -6.26
C ILE A 222 15.26 2.50 -6.60
N PHE A 223 15.53 3.81 -6.74
CA PHE A 223 14.51 4.80 -7.07
C PHE A 223 14.51 5.07 -8.57
N LEU A 224 13.39 4.77 -9.24
CA LEU A 224 13.22 4.92 -10.68
C LEU A 224 12.45 6.20 -11.01
N VAL A 225 13.05 7.03 -11.85
CA VAL A 225 12.48 8.25 -12.44
C VAL A 225 12.35 8.05 -13.95
N ALA A 226 11.20 8.35 -14.51
CA ALA A 226 11.03 8.38 -15.96
C ALA A 226 11.40 9.76 -16.52
N LEU A 227 12.49 9.82 -17.28
CA LEU A 227 12.97 11.05 -17.92
C LEU A 227 11.98 11.64 -18.92
N SER A 228 11.17 10.80 -19.58
CA SER A 228 10.19 11.26 -20.57
C SER A 228 8.96 11.95 -19.95
N GLU A 229 8.79 11.95 -18.63
CA GLU A 229 7.57 12.45 -17.96
C GLU A 229 7.65 13.97 -17.61
N TYR A 230 8.65 14.69 -18.12
CA TYR A 230 8.86 16.12 -17.83
C TYR A 230 7.74 17.04 -18.34
N ASP A 231 7.01 16.63 -19.39
CA ASP A 231 5.94 17.41 -20.04
C ASP A 231 4.53 16.83 -19.84
N GLN A 232 4.36 15.94 -18.85
CA GLN A 232 3.12 15.23 -18.57
C GLN A 232 2.55 15.55 -17.18
N VAL A 233 1.22 15.49 -17.06
CA VAL A 233 0.48 15.60 -15.80
C VAL A 233 0.12 14.23 -15.22
N LEU A 234 -0.16 14.17 -13.93
CA LEU A 234 -0.55 12.93 -13.24
C LEU A 234 -1.90 12.41 -13.75
N ILE A 235 -2.09 11.08 -13.68
CA ILE A 235 -3.40 10.46 -13.93
C ILE A 235 -4.36 10.82 -12.79
N GLU A 236 -3.81 10.95 -11.58
CA GLU A 236 -4.55 11.31 -10.38
C GLU A 236 -4.82 12.83 -10.24
N SER A 237 -4.26 13.69 -11.11
CA SER A 237 -4.36 15.15 -11.01
C SER A 237 -3.93 15.89 -12.29
N ASP A 238 -4.89 16.52 -12.97
CA ASP A 238 -4.69 17.22 -14.25
C ASP A 238 -3.81 18.49 -14.15
N SER A 239 -3.49 18.97 -12.94
CA SER A 239 -2.70 20.18 -12.71
C SER A 239 -1.25 19.93 -12.29
N GLU A 240 -0.92 18.70 -11.88
CA GLU A 240 0.37 18.37 -11.27
C GLU A 240 1.32 17.65 -12.24
N ASN A 241 2.49 18.22 -12.45
CA ASN A 241 3.53 17.64 -13.31
C ASN A 241 4.13 16.36 -12.71
N ARG A 242 4.20 15.28 -13.51
CA ARG A 242 4.70 13.95 -13.08
C ARG A 242 6.14 13.96 -12.57
N MET A 243 7.01 14.75 -13.20
CA MET A 243 8.41 14.84 -12.79
C MET A 243 8.60 15.66 -11.50
N VAL A 244 7.77 16.68 -11.27
CA VAL A 244 7.73 17.42 -10.00
C VAL A 244 7.26 16.50 -8.86
N GLU A 245 6.20 15.73 -9.08
CA GLU A 245 5.74 14.69 -8.14
C GLU A 245 6.84 13.65 -7.85
N SER A 246 7.53 13.16 -8.89
CA SER A 246 8.63 12.21 -8.72
C SER A 246 9.79 12.78 -7.91
N ARG A 247 10.09 14.08 -8.05
CA ARG A 247 11.09 14.80 -7.25
C ARG A 247 10.65 14.96 -5.79
N ALA A 248 9.39 15.33 -5.56
CA ALA A 248 8.82 15.44 -4.22
C ALA A 248 8.86 14.09 -3.48
N LEU A 249 8.43 13.02 -4.16
CA LEU A 249 8.50 11.65 -3.64
C LEU A 249 9.94 11.23 -3.32
N PHE A 250 10.91 11.51 -4.20
CA PHE A 250 12.32 11.22 -3.93
C PHE A 250 12.83 11.93 -2.68
N ARG A 251 12.51 13.22 -2.51
CA ARG A 251 12.84 13.97 -1.30
C ARG A 251 12.24 13.31 -0.05
N THR A 252 10.97 12.91 -0.08
CA THR A 252 10.33 12.20 1.05
C THR A 252 11.06 10.91 1.41
N ILE A 253 11.43 10.09 0.41
CA ILE A 253 12.20 8.86 0.62
C ILE A 253 13.56 9.16 1.25
N LEU A 254 14.31 10.13 0.72
CA LEU A 254 15.58 10.56 1.31
C LEU A 254 15.40 11.02 2.76
N THR A 255 14.39 11.84 3.07
CA THR A 255 14.16 12.35 4.44
C THR A 255 13.71 11.30 5.45
N SER A 256 13.26 10.12 5.00
CA SER A 256 12.70 9.07 5.85
C SER A 256 13.69 8.56 6.90
N SER A 257 13.21 8.31 8.13
CA SER A 257 13.99 7.64 9.18
C SER A 257 14.21 6.15 8.90
N TRP A 258 13.31 5.50 8.16
CA TRP A 258 13.39 4.08 7.80
C TRP A 258 14.60 3.73 6.93
N PHE A 259 15.23 4.74 6.30
CA PHE A 259 16.23 4.57 5.24
C PHE A 259 17.55 5.30 5.52
N GLN A 260 17.84 5.59 6.79
CA GLN A 260 19.08 6.27 7.18
C GLN A 260 20.33 5.42 6.89
N ASP A 261 20.25 4.10 7.12
CA ASP A 261 21.34 3.15 6.86
C ASP A 261 21.29 2.52 5.46
N SER A 262 20.18 2.66 4.73
CA SER A 262 20.01 2.07 3.39
C SER A 262 20.83 2.83 2.34
N SER A 263 21.42 2.12 1.38
CA SER A 263 22.03 2.77 0.21
C SER A 263 20.94 3.21 -0.80
N VAL A 264 21.21 4.27 -1.59
CA VAL A 264 20.24 4.83 -2.54
C VAL A 264 20.84 4.88 -3.94
N ILE A 265 20.22 4.13 -4.85
CA ILE A 265 20.53 4.08 -6.28
C ILE A 265 19.40 4.81 -7.03
N LEU A 266 19.77 5.76 -7.89
CA LEU A 266 18.85 6.58 -8.69
C LEU A 266 18.94 6.17 -10.17
N PHE A 267 17.87 5.62 -10.72
CA PHE A 267 17.78 5.28 -12.14
C PHE A 267 16.92 6.30 -12.89
N LEU A 268 17.59 7.03 -13.78
CA LEU A 268 16.99 7.96 -14.74
C LEU A 268 16.66 7.18 -16.02
N ASN A 269 15.45 6.60 -16.03
CA ASN A 269 14.96 5.65 -17.03
C ASN A 269 14.22 6.34 -18.20
N LYS A 270 13.89 5.59 -19.25
CA LYS A 270 13.24 6.08 -20.49
C LYS A 270 14.09 7.14 -21.22
N THR A 271 15.41 6.92 -21.24
CA THR A 271 16.41 7.77 -21.93
C THR A 271 16.14 7.90 -23.43
N ASP A 272 15.78 6.78 -24.07
CA ASP A 272 15.33 6.66 -25.46
C ASP A 272 14.14 7.57 -25.78
N LEU A 273 13.13 7.59 -24.89
CA LEU A 273 11.94 8.41 -25.06
C LEU A 273 12.20 9.90 -24.78
N LEU A 274 13.15 10.24 -23.90
CA LEU A 274 13.63 11.62 -23.75
C LEU A 274 14.32 12.10 -25.03
N GLU A 275 15.15 11.26 -25.65
CA GLU A 275 15.85 11.57 -26.90
C GLU A 275 14.88 11.80 -28.07
N GLU A 276 13.80 11.01 -28.21
CA GLU A 276 12.73 11.30 -29.17
C GLU A 276 12.04 12.64 -28.83
N LYS A 277 11.65 12.83 -27.57
CA LYS A 277 10.74 13.90 -27.13
C LYS A 277 11.38 15.31 -27.11
N ILE A 278 12.64 15.44 -26.70
CA ILE A 278 13.33 16.73 -26.56
C ILE A 278 13.46 17.52 -27.87
N THR A 279 13.33 16.83 -29.01
CA THR A 279 13.36 17.41 -30.36
C THR A 279 12.21 18.38 -30.64
N HIS A 280 11.05 18.18 -29.99
CA HIS A 280 9.80 18.90 -30.25
C HIS A 280 9.08 19.43 -28.99
N SER A 281 9.36 18.87 -27.81
CA SER A 281 8.88 19.38 -26.51
C SER A 281 10.07 19.90 -25.72
N HIS A 282 10.10 21.17 -25.30
CA HIS A 282 11.32 21.79 -24.74
C HIS A 282 11.28 21.92 -23.23
N LEU A 283 12.32 21.43 -22.56
CA LEU A 283 12.38 21.35 -21.09
C LEU A 283 12.19 22.70 -20.38
N ILE A 284 12.72 23.80 -20.94
CA ILE A 284 12.58 25.16 -20.36
C ILE A 284 11.12 25.63 -20.26
N ASP A 285 10.23 25.10 -21.11
CA ASP A 285 8.82 25.49 -21.13
C ASP A 285 8.06 24.89 -19.92
N TYR A 286 8.67 23.92 -19.22
CA TYR A 286 8.15 23.23 -18.02
C TYR A 286 9.01 23.47 -16.77
N PHE A 287 10.32 23.67 -16.95
CA PHE A 287 11.30 23.93 -15.90
C PHE A 287 12.08 25.22 -16.23
N PRO A 288 11.60 26.40 -15.82
CA PRO A 288 12.21 27.70 -16.16
C PRO A 288 13.68 27.85 -15.72
N ASP A 289 14.10 27.10 -14.70
CA ASP A 289 15.49 27.08 -14.21
C ASP A 289 16.47 26.40 -15.19
N TYR A 290 15.97 25.75 -16.25
CA TYR A 290 16.81 25.10 -17.26
C TYR A 290 17.46 26.13 -18.20
N THR A 291 18.75 26.40 -17.96
CA THR A 291 19.58 27.32 -18.76
C THR A 291 20.30 26.66 -19.95
N GLY A 292 20.12 25.35 -20.15
CA GLY A 292 20.77 24.60 -21.22
C GLY A 292 20.13 24.79 -22.61
N PRO A 293 20.79 24.32 -23.69
CA PRO A 293 20.26 24.42 -25.05
C PRO A 293 18.96 23.62 -25.24
N LYS A 294 18.03 24.16 -26.05
CA LYS A 294 16.87 23.41 -26.56
C LYS A 294 17.33 22.27 -27.49
N LYS A 295 16.54 21.19 -27.58
CA LYS A 295 16.79 20.01 -28.44
C LYS A 295 18.10 19.25 -28.17
N ASN A 296 18.67 19.36 -26.96
CA ASN A 296 19.86 18.62 -26.56
C ASN A 296 19.51 17.65 -25.42
N ALA A 297 19.57 16.35 -25.70
CA ALA A 297 19.19 15.32 -24.73
C ALA A 297 20.13 15.26 -23.53
N ASP A 298 21.44 15.40 -23.73
CA ASP A 298 22.43 15.24 -22.65
C ASP A 298 22.39 16.40 -21.65
N SER A 299 22.19 17.63 -22.13
CA SER A 299 21.95 18.80 -21.28
C SER A 299 20.67 18.64 -20.45
N ALA A 300 19.60 18.10 -21.04
CA ALA A 300 18.36 17.79 -20.32
C ALA A 300 18.56 16.67 -19.28
N LYS A 301 19.23 15.57 -19.66
CA LYS A 301 19.62 14.46 -18.77
C LYS A 301 20.39 14.95 -17.54
N HIS A 302 21.43 15.76 -17.74
CA HIS A 302 22.26 16.29 -16.65
C HIS A 302 21.53 17.32 -15.79
N PHE A 303 20.66 18.16 -16.36
CA PHE A 303 19.81 19.04 -15.56
C PHE A 303 18.86 18.26 -14.65
N ILE A 304 18.15 17.26 -15.20
CA ILE A 304 17.23 16.43 -14.42
C ILE A 304 17.99 15.66 -13.34
N LEU A 305 19.15 15.08 -13.66
CA LEU A 305 20.04 14.45 -12.68
C LEU A 305 20.37 15.39 -11.52
N ASN A 306 20.88 16.59 -11.82
CA ASN A 306 21.23 17.58 -10.80
C ASN A 306 20.02 17.99 -9.96
N MET A 307 18.85 18.18 -10.56
CA MET A 307 17.61 18.51 -9.86
C MET A 307 17.21 17.45 -8.81
N PHE A 308 17.46 16.16 -9.08
CA PHE A 308 17.25 15.08 -8.12
C PHE A 308 18.38 15.01 -7.08
N LEU A 309 19.66 15.11 -7.48
CA LEU A 309 20.79 15.10 -6.54
C LEU A 309 20.76 16.26 -5.54
N MET A 310 20.26 17.44 -5.95
CA MET A 310 20.06 18.58 -5.05
C MET A 310 19.06 18.31 -3.92
N GLN A 311 18.17 17.32 -4.02
CA GLN A 311 17.29 16.92 -2.90
C GLN A 311 18.07 16.28 -1.74
N ASN A 312 19.33 15.89 -1.98
CA ASN A 312 20.23 15.27 -1.01
C ASN A 312 21.34 16.22 -0.52
N ALA A 313 21.29 17.51 -0.85
CA ALA A 313 22.37 18.47 -0.59
C ALA A 313 22.74 18.66 0.91
N GLU A 314 21.83 18.31 1.82
CA GLU A 314 22.02 18.40 3.28
C GLU A 314 22.52 17.08 3.91
N ARG A 315 22.79 16.03 3.12
CA ARG A 315 23.22 14.70 3.61
C ARG A 315 24.58 14.29 3.07
N GLU A 316 25.37 13.65 3.94
CA GLU A 316 26.63 12.98 3.57
C GLU A 316 26.41 11.62 2.86
N GLN A 317 25.17 11.12 2.83
CA GLN A 317 24.78 9.87 2.18
C GLN A 317 24.96 9.95 0.67
N GLN A 318 25.80 9.11 0.08
CA GLN A 318 26.04 9.09 -1.37
C GLN A 318 24.85 8.48 -2.14
N VAL A 319 24.37 9.19 -3.15
CA VAL A 319 23.38 8.69 -4.13
C VAL A 319 24.11 8.25 -5.41
N TYR A 320 23.86 7.02 -5.83
CA TYR A 320 24.48 6.37 -7.00
C TYR A 320 23.57 6.51 -8.22
N ALA A 321 23.93 7.35 -9.20
CA ALA A 321 23.01 7.70 -10.29
C ALA A 321 23.40 7.11 -11.65
N HIS A 322 22.44 6.49 -12.33
CA HIS A 322 22.64 5.89 -13.66
C HIS A 322 21.52 6.25 -14.65
N PHE A 323 21.90 6.51 -15.90
CA PHE A 323 20.98 6.66 -17.02
C PHE A 323 20.62 5.28 -17.58
N THR A 324 19.33 4.99 -17.72
CA THR A 324 18.83 3.65 -18.06
C THR A 324 17.80 3.67 -19.19
N CYS A 325 17.73 2.55 -19.91
CA CYS A 325 16.64 2.20 -20.81
C CYS A 325 16.15 0.81 -20.40
N ALA A 326 15.10 0.72 -19.57
CA ALA A 326 14.66 -0.54 -19.00
C ALA A 326 14.17 -1.58 -20.02
N THR A 327 13.89 -1.19 -21.26
CA THR A 327 13.62 -2.12 -22.39
C THR A 327 14.90 -2.69 -23.02
N ASP A 328 16.05 -2.02 -22.89
CA ASP A 328 17.32 -2.50 -23.42
C ASP A 328 18.03 -3.42 -22.40
N THR A 329 18.05 -4.72 -22.69
CA THR A 329 18.68 -5.73 -21.84
C THR A 329 20.20 -5.55 -21.75
N GLU A 330 20.87 -5.06 -22.80
CA GLU A 330 22.32 -4.81 -22.76
C GLU A 330 22.64 -3.54 -21.99
N ASN A 331 21.79 -2.49 -22.07
CA ASN A 331 21.93 -1.32 -21.20
C ASN A 331 21.79 -1.70 -19.72
N ILE A 332 20.79 -2.50 -19.34
CA ILE A 332 20.62 -2.92 -17.94
C ILE A 332 21.73 -3.88 -17.50
N ARG A 333 22.16 -4.83 -18.35
CA ARG A 333 23.33 -5.69 -18.08
C ARG A 333 24.59 -4.86 -17.87
N PHE A 334 24.85 -3.88 -18.74
CA PHE A 334 25.99 -2.98 -18.64
C PHE A 334 25.91 -2.16 -17.34
N VAL A 335 24.81 -1.48 -17.08
CA VAL A 335 24.61 -0.70 -15.84
C VAL A 335 24.89 -1.57 -14.61
N PHE A 336 24.45 -2.83 -14.57
CA PHE A 336 24.70 -3.74 -13.44
C PHE A 336 26.11 -4.36 -13.35
N SER A 337 26.91 -4.36 -14.42
CA SER A 337 28.20 -5.05 -14.48
C SER A 337 29.40 -4.17 -14.85
N ASP A 338 29.17 -2.89 -15.14
CA ASP A 338 30.20 -2.00 -15.66
C ASP A 338 31.25 -1.61 -14.60
N ARG A 339 32.42 -2.22 -14.71
CA ARG A 339 33.61 -1.92 -13.91
C ARG A 339 34.52 -0.85 -14.56
N THR A 340 34.08 -0.17 -15.61
CA THR A 340 34.93 0.79 -16.34
C THR A 340 34.99 2.16 -15.66
N ALA A 341 36.13 2.84 -15.86
CA ALA A 341 36.53 4.04 -15.13
C ALA A 341 35.73 5.33 -15.50
N THR A 342 34.58 5.21 -16.15
CA THR A 342 33.72 6.32 -16.59
C THR A 342 32.65 6.72 -15.59
N SER A 343 32.30 5.85 -14.62
CA SER A 343 31.50 6.24 -13.44
C SER A 343 32.42 6.47 -12.24
N PRO A 344 32.51 7.69 -11.66
CA PRO A 344 33.26 7.93 -10.42
C PRO A 344 32.58 7.30 -9.18
N GLN A 345 31.49 6.54 -9.34
CA GLN A 345 30.69 5.97 -8.25
C GLN A 345 30.54 4.44 -8.30
N GLY A 346 31.17 3.74 -9.26
CA GLY A 346 31.05 2.28 -9.42
C GLY A 346 29.74 1.81 -10.08
N SER A 347 29.53 0.49 -10.16
CA SER A 347 28.28 -0.13 -10.63
C SER A 347 27.31 -0.43 -9.47
N PRO A 348 25.99 -0.51 -9.70
CA PRO A 348 25.04 -1.01 -8.71
C PRO A 348 25.40 -2.41 -8.21
N GLY A 349 25.93 -3.28 -9.06
CA GLY A 349 26.40 -4.61 -8.66
C GLY A 349 27.55 -4.52 -7.64
N ASP A 350 28.59 -3.73 -7.93
CA ASP A 350 29.72 -3.57 -7.02
C ASP A 350 29.30 -2.84 -5.73
N VAL A 351 28.41 -1.84 -5.80
CA VAL A 351 27.83 -1.15 -4.62
C VAL A 351 27.08 -2.13 -3.73
N LEU A 352 26.17 -2.92 -4.29
CA LEU A 352 25.40 -3.92 -3.56
C LEU A 352 26.31 -4.99 -2.93
N MET A 353 27.34 -5.44 -3.66
CA MET A 353 28.32 -6.40 -3.13
C MET A 353 29.26 -5.79 -2.08
N GLU A 354 29.59 -4.50 -2.16
CA GLU A 354 30.35 -3.81 -1.10
C GLU A 354 29.53 -3.73 0.20
N PHE A 355 28.22 -3.44 0.10
CA PHE A 355 27.32 -3.47 1.25
C PHE A 355 27.09 -4.89 1.79
N ALA A 356 26.94 -5.91 0.92
CA ALA A 356 26.90 -7.32 1.30
C ALA A 356 28.10 -7.70 2.19
N ASN A 357 29.31 -7.39 1.71
CA ASN A 357 30.57 -7.65 2.42
C ASN A 357 30.72 -6.83 3.73
N LYS A 358 30.00 -5.71 3.89
CA LYS A 358 29.94 -4.94 5.15
C LYS A 358 28.93 -5.52 6.13
N GLU A 359 27.79 -6.04 5.68
CA GLU A 359 26.81 -6.71 6.54
C GLU A 359 27.33 -8.06 7.07
N GLU A 360 28.00 -8.87 6.25
CA GLU A 360 28.67 -10.09 6.74
C GLU A 360 29.66 -9.79 7.87
N ARG A 361 30.40 -8.67 7.79
CA ARG A 361 31.35 -8.20 8.83
C ARG A 361 30.69 -7.54 10.05
N ARG A 362 29.40 -7.18 9.98
CA ARG A 362 28.62 -6.61 11.10
C ARG A 362 27.85 -7.67 11.88
N SER A 363 27.74 -8.90 11.35
CA SER A 363 27.24 -10.04 12.11
C SER A 363 28.17 -10.32 13.30
N PRO A 364 27.65 -10.52 14.52
CA PRO A 364 28.50 -10.61 15.71
C PRO A 364 29.26 -11.94 15.75
N ASP A 365 30.55 -11.89 15.41
CA ASP A 365 31.54 -12.93 15.67
C ASP A 365 31.82 -13.02 17.19
N GLY A 366 30.83 -13.56 17.91
CA GLY A 366 30.88 -13.91 19.32
C GLY A 366 31.45 -15.30 19.57
N ALA A 367 32.57 -15.65 18.92
CA ALA A 367 33.25 -16.93 19.12
C ALA A 367 34.78 -16.75 19.09
N GLU A 368 35.35 -16.38 20.23
CA GLU A 368 36.80 -16.24 20.39
C GLU A 368 37.57 -17.52 20.00
N ASN A 369 38.54 -17.33 19.11
CA ASN A 369 39.90 -17.86 19.22
C ASN A 369 40.06 -19.19 20.01
N ARG A 370 39.70 -20.31 19.38
CA ARG A 370 40.20 -21.64 19.77
C ARG A 370 41.05 -22.22 18.67
N SER A 371 42.33 -22.41 18.99
CA SER A 371 43.29 -23.16 18.20
C SER A 371 42.78 -24.56 17.86
N ALA A 372 42.95 -24.96 16.61
CA ALA A 372 42.66 -26.33 16.17
C ALA A 372 43.59 -27.33 16.90
N PRO A 373 43.09 -28.50 17.33
CA PRO A 373 43.94 -29.64 17.67
C PRO A 373 44.47 -30.29 16.37
N PRO A 374 45.67 -30.88 16.38
CA PRO A 374 46.32 -31.40 15.17
C PRO A 374 45.75 -32.74 14.69
N ASP A 375 46.08 -33.08 13.44
CA ASP A 375 45.69 -34.30 12.74
C ASP A 375 46.01 -35.61 13.47
N SER A 376 45.14 -36.61 13.31
CA SER A 376 45.53 -37.89 12.66
C SER A 376 44.39 -38.91 12.65
N LEU A 377 44.02 -39.39 11.45
CA LEU A 377 43.97 -40.83 11.11
C LEU A 377 43.47 -41.04 9.68
N ASP A 378 44.34 -41.58 8.83
CA ASP A 378 44.00 -42.10 7.51
C ASP A 378 43.01 -43.26 7.59
N SER A 379 42.01 -43.28 6.71
CA SER A 379 41.43 -44.53 6.21
C SER A 379 40.85 -44.36 4.80
N GLN A 380 41.35 -45.18 3.88
CA GLN A 380 40.97 -45.16 2.47
C GLN A 380 39.58 -45.79 2.22
N GLY A 381 38.84 -45.26 1.24
CA GLY A 381 37.74 -45.93 0.53
C GLY A 381 36.45 -46.10 1.35
N THR A 382 35.31 -45.53 0.98
CA THR A 382 34.63 -45.72 -0.32
C THR A 382 33.45 -44.73 -0.39
N ARG A 383 33.22 -44.07 -1.53
CA ARG A 383 32.09 -43.14 -1.71
C ARG A 383 30.75 -43.88 -1.83
N PRO A 384 29.70 -43.47 -1.09
CA PRO A 384 28.32 -43.55 -1.57
C PRO A 384 27.93 -42.23 -2.25
N GLN A 385 27.38 -42.30 -3.47
CA GLN A 385 26.84 -41.11 -4.15
C GLN A 385 25.63 -40.55 -3.39
N ARG A 386 25.70 -39.27 -2.96
CA ARG A 386 24.50 -38.52 -2.59
C ARG A 386 23.67 -38.27 -3.84
N LYS A 387 22.47 -38.86 -3.91
CA LYS A 387 21.47 -38.52 -4.94
C LYS A 387 21.15 -37.03 -4.83
N LYS A 388 21.33 -36.29 -5.91
CA LYS A 388 20.91 -34.89 -6.03
C LYS A 388 19.38 -34.88 -6.16
N LEU A 389 18.67 -34.53 -5.10
CA LEU A 389 17.22 -34.27 -5.17
C LEU A 389 17.03 -32.94 -5.88
N SER A 390 16.49 -32.97 -7.09
CA SER A 390 16.00 -31.79 -7.79
C SER A 390 14.77 -31.25 -7.07
N ALA A 391 14.75 -29.94 -6.81
CA ALA A 391 13.53 -29.26 -6.38
C ALA A 391 12.41 -29.45 -7.43
N PRO A 392 11.13 -29.50 -7.01
CA PRO A 392 10.02 -29.68 -7.93
C PRO A 392 9.92 -28.51 -8.92
N HIS A 393 9.56 -28.81 -10.17
CA HIS A 393 9.25 -27.77 -11.16
C HIS A 393 8.00 -27.00 -10.73
N ILE A 394 8.14 -25.69 -10.53
CA ILE A 394 7.00 -24.79 -10.32
C ILE A 394 6.34 -24.56 -11.68
N SER A 395 5.25 -25.28 -11.94
CA SER A 395 4.35 -24.99 -13.05
C SER A 395 3.43 -23.83 -12.65
N LEU A 396 3.51 -22.71 -13.36
CA LEU A 396 2.51 -21.64 -13.30
C LEU A 396 1.22 -22.10 -14.00
N SER A 397 0.38 -22.86 -13.29
CA SER A 397 -0.99 -23.13 -13.69
C SER A 397 -1.86 -21.89 -13.43
N LEU A 398 -1.84 -20.95 -14.37
CA LEU A 398 -2.87 -19.93 -14.49
C LEU A 398 -4.10 -20.56 -15.15
N ASP A 399 -4.97 -21.16 -14.33
CA ASP A 399 -6.29 -21.59 -14.80
C ASP A 399 -7.39 -21.30 -13.77
N GLN A 400 -8.44 -20.65 -14.28
CA GLN A 400 -9.82 -20.60 -13.80
C GLN A 400 -10.11 -20.34 -12.30
N SER A 401 -10.43 -19.07 -12.02
CA SER A 401 -11.54 -18.73 -11.12
C SER A 401 -12.85 -18.71 -11.91
N GLU A 402 -13.40 -19.88 -12.20
CA GLU A 402 -14.80 -20.09 -12.63
C GLU A 402 -15.42 -21.12 -11.67
N GLY A 403 -16.62 -20.96 -11.13
CA GLY A 403 -17.53 -19.82 -11.10
C GLY A 403 -18.76 -20.16 -10.24
N SER A 404 -19.65 -19.21 -10.00
CA SER A 404 -21.01 -19.50 -9.53
C SER A 404 -22.00 -18.70 -10.38
N LEU A 405 -22.65 -19.40 -11.30
CA LEU A 405 -23.68 -18.85 -12.19
C LEU A 405 -25.05 -18.74 -11.49
N LEU A 406 -26.00 -18.12 -12.20
CA LEU A 406 -27.40 -17.79 -11.89
C LEU A 406 -27.58 -16.30 -11.47
N SER A 407 -28.28 -15.45 -12.22
CA SER A 407 -28.80 -15.55 -13.61
C SER A 407 -28.92 -14.14 -14.23
N ASP A 408 -29.16 -14.07 -15.54
CA ASP A 408 -29.66 -12.86 -16.22
C ASP A 408 -30.91 -12.29 -15.53
N ASP A 409 -31.04 -10.96 -15.51
CA ASP A 409 -31.98 -10.27 -16.41
C ASP A 409 -31.77 -8.74 -16.37
N ALA A 410 -31.49 -8.16 -17.54
CA ALA A 410 -31.54 -6.72 -17.77
C ALA A 410 -32.62 -6.42 -18.82
N LEU A 411 -33.87 -6.35 -18.38
CA LEU A 411 -34.99 -5.81 -19.15
C LEU A 411 -35.71 -4.76 -18.31
N GLU A 412 -35.76 -3.53 -18.83
CA GLU A 412 -36.57 -2.47 -18.24
C GLU A 412 -38.06 -2.74 -18.49
N THR A 413 -38.87 -2.68 -17.43
CA THR A 413 -40.22 -2.07 -17.44
C THR A 413 -40.65 -1.80 -15.99
N PRO A 414 -41.56 -0.84 -15.75
CA PRO A 414 -41.61 -0.11 -14.48
C PRO A 414 -42.52 -0.72 -13.42
N ASP A 415 -42.51 -0.09 -12.25
CA ASP A 415 -43.26 -0.35 -11.01
C ASP A 415 -42.53 -1.23 -9.97
N ASP A 416 -41.65 -0.59 -9.19
CA ASP A 416 -41.85 -0.54 -7.73
C ASP A 416 -41.17 0.72 -7.14
N LEU A 417 -41.99 1.62 -6.60
CA LEU A 417 -41.61 2.92 -6.05
C LEU A 417 -41.21 2.78 -4.57
N ASP A 418 -39.94 2.52 -4.27
CA ASP A 418 -39.37 2.85 -2.96
C ASP A 418 -38.69 4.23 -3.05
N ILE A 419 -39.46 5.25 -2.66
CA ILE A 419 -39.02 6.65 -2.58
C ILE A 419 -37.89 6.74 -1.54
N ASN A 420 -36.70 7.19 -1.97
CA ASN A 420 -35.59 7.45 -1.05
C ASN A 420 -35.83 8.77 -0.31
N VAL A 421 -36.29 8.69 0.94
CA VAL A 421 -36.78 9.84 1.74
C VAL A 421 -35.66 10.78 2.24
N ASP A 422 -34.40 10.52 1.88
CA ASP A 422 -33.25 11.36 2.24
C ASP A 422 -32.85 12.40 1.17
N GLU A 423 -33.56 12.50 0.03
CA GLU A 423 -33.42 13.60 -0.95
C GLU A 423 -34.63 14.55 -0.91
N LEU A 424 -34.74 15.35 0.15
CA LEU A 424 -35.71 16.44 0.25
C LEU A 424 -35.18 17.60 1.12
N ASP A 425 -34.27 18.38 0.54
CA ASP A 425 -33.97 19.73 1.04
C ASP A 425 -35.21 20.62 0.87
N THR A 426 -35.66 21.25 1.96
CA THR A 426 -36.49 22.47 1.91
C THR A 426 -36.12 23.38 3.11
N PRO A 427 -36.21 24.72 2.94
CA PRO A 427 -35.46 25.66 3.77
C PRO A 427 -36.27 26.31 4.91
N ASP A 428 -35.50 26.86 5.87
CA ASP A 428 -35.74 28.00 6.79
C ASP A 428 -37.02 28.10 7.63
N GLU A 429 -36.85 28.45 8.92
CA GLU A 429 -37.33 29.69 9.58
C GLU A 429 -37.13 29.60 11.12
N ASP A 430 -37.32 30.74 11.82
CA ASP A 430 -37.32 30.95 13.28
C ASP A 430 -35.99 30.95 14.06
N GLU A 431 -35.35 32.12 13.90
CA GLU A 431 -34.55 32.87 14.86
C GLU A 431 -35.23 33.04 16.26
N PHE A 432 -34.49 33.63 17.22
CA PHE A 432 -34.94 34.14 18.54
C PHE A 432 -35.28 33.15 19.68
N LEU A 433 -34.34 33.06 20.64
CA LEU A 433 -34.59 33.72 21.94
C LEU A 433 -33.29 34.19 22.61
N GLU A 434 -33.37 35.36 23.21
CA GLU A 434 -32.23 36.19 23.61
C GLU A 434 -32.00 36.18 25.13
N TYR A 435 -30.82 36.67 25.56
CA TYR A 435 -30.63 37.45 26.79
C TYR A 435 -30.53 36.77 28.17
N THR A 436 -29.30 36.52 28.63
CA THR A 436 -28.74 37.14 29.86
C THR A 436 -27.20 37.09 29.80
N GLY A 437 -26.41 38.11 30.17
CA GLY A 437 -26.73 39.52 30.43
C GLY A 437 -25.50 40.35 30.86
N ARG A 438 -25.53 41.67 30.57
CA ARG A 438 -24.61 42.76 31.02
C ARG A 438 -23.16 42.71 30.47
N LYS A 439 -22.69 43.65 29.62
CA LYS A 439 -22.72 45.14 29.56
C LYS A 439 -21.68 45.83 30.46
N LEU A 440 -20.70 46.50 29.82
CA LEU A 440 -20.20 47.89 30.00
C LEU A 440 -18.86 47.99 29.25
N GLU A 441 -18.77 48.70 28.11
CA GLU A 441 -18.31 50.11 27.98
C GLU A 441 -16.86 50.33 28.49
N TRP A 442 -15.93 50.95 27.76
CA TRP A 442 -15.96 52.38 27.41
C TRP A 442 -15.21 52.76 26.11
N LYS A 443 -15.55 53.94 25.57
CA LYS A 443 -14.94 54.62 24.39
C LYS A 443 -13.59 55.28 24.74
N GLY A 444 -12.74 55.55 23.73
CA GLY A 444 -11.75 56.62 23.85
C GLY A 444 -10.77 56.86 22.69
N HIS A 445 -11.11 57.81 21.79
CA HIS A 445 -10.26 58.69 20.97
C HIS A 445 -9.17 58.09 20.03
N GLN A 446 -9.24 58.29 18.72
CA GLN A 446 -8.95 59.49 17.89
C GLN A 446 -7.45 59.81 17.70
N ALA A 447 -7.07 60.05 16.44
CA ALA A 447 -5.69 60.13 15.96
C ALA A 447 -5.07 61.54 16.08
N SER A 448 -3.72 61.62 16.05
CA SER A 448 -3.00 62.35 14.99
C SER A 448 -1.46 62.38 15.14
N ASN A 449 -0.82 62.39 13.97
CA ASN A 449 0.37 63.17 13.58
C ASN A 449 1.82 62.87 14.05
N HIS A 450 2.66 62.93 13.00
CA HIS A 450 4.03 63.45 12.90
C HIS A 450 5.25 62.52 13.00
N THR A 451 6.31 63.02 12.36
CA THR A 451 7.38 62.31 11.66
C THR A 451 8.77 62.69 12.20
N SER A 452 9.76 61.85 11.85
CA SER A 452 11.21 62.12 11.79
C SER A 452 12.05 62.04 13.08
N GLY A 453 13.14 61.26 13.01
CA GLY A 453 14.18 61.11 14.04
C GLY A 453 15.20 60.01 13.69
N LYS A 454 16.50 60.25 13.92
CA LYS A 454 17.64 59.38 13.51
C LYS A 454 18.87 59.72 14.39
N TRP A 455 19.86 58.87 14.67
CA TRP A 455 20.25 57.52 14.17
C TRP A 455 20.62 56.60 15.36
N VAL A 456 21.23 55.44 15.04
CA VAL A 456 22.27 54.67 15.79
C VAL A 456 21.85 53.28 16.32
N ASN A 457 22.78 52.33 16.16
CA ASN A 457 22.69 50.88 16.37
C ASN A 457 22.73 50.46 17.85
N GLU A 458 22.12 49.32 18.19
CA GLU A 458 22.82 48.15 18.78
C GLU A 458 21.97 46.86 18.56
N ALA A 459 22.59 45.67 18.58
CA ALA A 459 21.96 44.36 18.29
C ALA A 459 21.34 43.72 19.57
N THR A 460 20.57 42.61 19.63
CA THR A 460 20.20 41.43 18.78
C THR A 460 18.97 40.76 19.50
N PRO A 461 18.40 39.59 19.13
CA PRO A 461 18.26 38.91 17.83
C PRO A 461 16.79 38.61 17.44
N ALA A 462 16.51 38.54 16.13
CA ALA A 462 15.28 37.93 15.62
C ALA A 462 15.52 36.43 15.35
N CYS A 463 15.39 35.59 16.39
CA CYS A 463 15.47 34.13 16.31
C CYS A 463 14.56 33.50 17.39
N SER A 464 13.28 33.36 17.07
CA SER A 464 12.29 32.64 17.89
C SER A 464 11.07 32.20 17.06
N ALA A 465 10.59 33.03 16.13
CA ALA A 465 9.43 32.70 15.29
C ALA A 465 9.60 31.42 14.45
N GLU A 466 10.72 31.24 13.75
CA GLU A 466 10.95 30.05 12.91
C GLU A 466 11.19 28.76 13.71
N SER A 467 11.57 28.85 14.99
CA SER A 467 11.68 27.68 15.87
C SER A 467 10.31 27.25 16.41
N ASP A 468 9.40 28.18 16.63
CA ASP A 468 8.07 27.91 17.18
C ASP A 468 7.13 27.31 16.11
N GLU A 469 7.14 27.83 14.87
CA GLU A 469 6.39 27.23 13.75
C GLU A 469 6.83 25.79 13.41
N ARG A 470 8.10 25.45 13.67
CA ARG A 470 8.64 24.09 13.52
C ARG A 470 8.27 23.14 14.66
N GLN A 471 7.76 23.66 15.78
CA GLN A 471 7.13 22.84 16.83
C GLN A 471 5.63 22.70 16.59
N ASP A 472 4.94 23.77 16.16
CA ASP A 472 3.50 23.75 15.90
C ASP A 472 3.11 22.76 14.79
N SER A 473 3.97 22.60 13.78
CA SER A 473 3.84 21.60 12.71
C SER A 473 4.03 20.13 13.15
N LYS A 474 4.45 19.87 14.40
CA LYS A 474 4.39 18.53 15.02
C LYS A 474 3.13 18.29 15.86
N LEU A 475 2.39 19.34 16.20
CA LEU A 475 1.22 19.28 17.07
C LEU A 475 -0.07 18.97 16.29
N TRP A 476 -0.12 19.33 15.01
CA TRP A 476 -1.31 19.17 14.17
C TRP A 476 -1.06 18.25 12.97
N ARG A 477 -1.96 17.28 12.75
CA ARG A 477 -1.96 16.39 11.58
C ARG A 477 -3.18 16.69 10.71
N THR A 478 -2.96 17.22 9.50
CA THR A 478 -4.02 17.37 8.50
C THR A 478 -4.33 16.02 7.86
N VAL A 479 -5.61 15.69 7.73
CA VAL A 479 -6.12 14.49 7.07
C VAL A 479 -7.30 14.85 6.17
N VAL A 480 -7.45 14.17 5.04
CA VAL A 480 -8.62 14.31 4.17
C VAL A 480 -9.51 13.09 4.39
N ILE A 481 -10.75 13.31 4.83
CA ILE A 481 -11.74 12.24 5.04
C ILE A 481 -12.93 12.55 4.14
N GLY A 482 -13.21 11.67 3.17
CA GLY A 482 -14.10 11.99 2.06
C GLY A 482 -13.56 13.17 1.23
N GLU A 483 -14.33 14.25 1.13
CA GLU A 483 -13.97 15.48 0.40
C GLU A 483 -13.54 16.64 1.32
N GLN A 484 -13.48 16.42 2.65
CA GLN A 484 -13.21 17.47 3.63
C GLN A 484 -11.82 17.33 4.27
N GLU A 485 -11.11 18.46 4.40
CA GLU A 485 -9.89 18.54 5.19
C GLU A 485 -10.21 18.72 6.67
N HIS A 486 -9.66 17.85 7.51
CA HIS A 486 -9.72 17.94 8.96
C HIS A 486 -8.32 18.09 9.55
N ARG A 487 -8.19 18.83 10.66
CA ARG A 487 -6.94 18.96 11.42
C ARG A 487 -7.10 18.27 12.76
N ILE A 488 -6.20 17.34 13.06
CA ILE A 488 -6.15 16.57 14.31
C ILE A 488 -5.10 17.17 15.22
N ASP A 489 -5.44 17.50 16.45
CA ASP A 489 -4.47 17.80 17.52
C ASP A 489 -3.85 16.49 18.03
N MET A 490 -2.64 16.19 17.56
CA MET A 490 -1.89 14.99 17.94
C MET A 490 -1.48 15.00 19.41
N ARG A 491 -1.22 16.17 20.01
CA ARG A 491 -0.83 16.30 21.41
C ARG A 491 -2.00 16.01 22.36
N SER A 492 -3.23 16.34 21.96
CA SER A 492 -4.43 16.01 22.73
C SER A 492 -4.69 14.49 22.80
N ILE A 493 -4.25 13.73 21.79
CA ILE A 493 -4.54 12.29 21.65
C ILE A 493 -3.34 11.37 21.93
N GLU A 494 -2.11 11.87 22.01
CA GLU A 494 -0.88 11.10 22.33
C GLU A 494 -1.07 10.06 23.46
N PRO A 495 -1.73 10.37 24.61
CA PRO A 495 -1.93 9.38 25.67
C PRO A 495 -2.87 8.20 25.31
N PHE A 496 -3.66 8.35 24.24
CA PHE A 496 -4.75 7.48 23.85
C PHE A 496 -4.53 6.77 22.51
N GLU A 497 -3.41 7.03 21.80
CA GLU A 497 -3.11 6.40 20.49
C GLU A 497 -3.16 4.86 20.53
N LYS A 498 -2.86 4.26 21.69
CA LYS A 498 -2.96 2.82 21.95
C LYS A 498 -4.38 2.24 21.83
N VAL A 499 -5.41 3.08 21.71
CA VAL A 499 -6.79 2.65 21.43
C VAL A 499 -6.89 1.86 20.11
N LEU A 500 -5.97 2.08 19.16
CA LEU A 500 -5.96 1.41 17.86
C LEU A 500 -4.62 0.68 17.65
N SER A 501 -4.68 -0.58 17.23
CA SER A 501 -3.49 -1.37 16.88
C SER A 501 -3.78 -2.33 15.72
N HIS A 502 -2.72 -2.78 15.03
CA HIS A 502 -2.82 -3.73 13.93
C HIS A 502 -2.66 -5.16 14.47
N GLY A 503 -3.67 -6.00 14.26
CA GLY A 503 -3.75 -7.37 14.78
C GLY A 503 -3.10 -8.45 13.90
N GLY A 504 -2.43 -8.05 12.81
CA GLY A 504 -1.93 -8.97 11.78
C GLY A 504 -2.90 -9.10 10.60
N TYR A 505 -2.73 -10.16 9.81
CA TYR A 505 -3.52 -10.41 8.59
C TYR A 505 -4.22 -11.77 8.66
N TYR A 506 -5.34 -11.92 7.96
CA TYR A 506 -6.09 -13.19 7.87
C TYR A 506 -6.36 -13.63 6.43
N GLY A 507 -6.53 -14.94 6.24
CA GLY A 507 -6.59 -15.58 4.92
C GLY A 507 -5.22 -15.54 4.23
N ASN A 508 -5.19 -15.22 2.93
CA ASN A 508 -3.98 -15.18 2.10
C ASN A 508 -3.03 -13.99 2.41
N GLY A 509 -3.03 -13.46 3.64
CA GLY A 509 -2.19 -12.33 4.04
C GLY A 509 -2.63 -10.93 3.57
N LEU A 510 -3.72 -10.83 2.79
CA LEU A 510 -4.17 -9.55 2.20
C LEU A 510 -5.18 -8.77 3.05
N ASN A 511 -5.89 -9.44 3.96
CA ASN A 511 -6.97 -8.81 4.74
C ASN A 511 -6.45 -8.41 6.13
N ALA A 512 -6.53 -7.12 6.49
CA ALA A 512 -6.05 -6.63 7.78
C ALA A 512 -7.00 -6.96 8.95
N ILE A 513 -6.44 -7.26 10.11
CA ILE A 513 -7.14 -7.28 11.41
C ILE A 513 -6.80 -5.97 12.13
N ILE A 514 -7.83 -5.26 12.57
CA ILE A 514 -7.67 -3.97 13.27
C ILE A 514 -8.28 -4.10 14.65
N VAL A 515 -7.47 -3.87 15.68
CA VAL A 515 -7.84 -4.07 17.09
C VAL A 515 -8.12 -2.71 17.71
N PHE A 516 -9.36 -2.53 18.19
CA PHE A 516 -9.81 -1.34 18.91
C PHE A 516 -9.92 -1.67 20.41
N ALA A 517 -9.03 -1.13 21.22
CA ALA A 517 -8.93 -1.39 22.65
C ALA A 517 -9.62 -0.27 23.45
N ALA A 518 -10.92 -0.43 23.70
CA ALA A 518 -11.77 0.60 24.31
C ALA A 518 -11.32 1.04 25.72
N CYS A 519 -10.54 0.22 26.43
CA CYS A 519 -10.02 0.56 27.76
C CYS A 519 -9.05 1.76 27.75
N PHE A 520 -8.44 2.07 26.61
CA PHE A 520 -7.58 3.24 26.41
C PHE A 520 -8.33 4.50 25.98
N LEU A 521 -9.67 4.49 25.95
CA LEU A 521 -10.46 5.71 25.73
C LEU A 521 -10.28 6.72 26.89
N PRO A 522 -10.39 8.03 26.62
CA PRO A 522 -10.36 9.06 27.66
C PRO A 522 -11.56 8.94 28.62
N ASP A 523 -11.41 9.53 29.81
CA ASP A 523 -12.46 9.55 30.83
C ASP A 523 -13.37 10.80 30.66
N SER A 524 -14.69 10.64 30.83
CA SER A 524 -15.68 11.71 30.64
C SER A 524 -15.55 12.87 31.64
N ASP A 525 -14.85 12.63 32.74
CA ASP A 525 -14.64 13.60 33.82
C ASP A 525 -13.64 14.71 33.45
N ARG A 526 -13.17 14.75 32.19
CA ARG A 526 -12.26 15.78 31.66
C ARG A 526 -13.01 16.90 30.96
N ASP A 527 -12.61 18.15 31.23
CA ASP A 527 -13.15 19.35 30.58
C ASP A 527 -12.98 19.36 29.04
N ASP A 528 -11.96 18.66 28.53
CA ASP A 528 -11.64 18.55 27.09
C ASP A 528 -12.18 17.29 26.42
N TYR A 529 -12.95 16.44 27.12
CA TYR A 529 -13.36 15.10 26.67
C TYR A 529 -13.95 15.08 25.26
N HIS A 530 -14.84 16.01 24.93
CA HIS A 530 -15.45 16.08 23.60
C HIS A 530 -14.43 16.39 22.50
N SER A 531 -13.52 17.33 22.73
CA SER A 531 -12.47 17.68 21.76
C SER A 531 -11.47 16.53 21.58
N VAL A 532 -11.04 15.89 22.67
CA VAL A 532 -10.15 14.72 22.62
C VAL A 532 -10.83 13.56 21.88
N MET A 533 -12.11 13.29 22.14
CA MET A 533 -12.86 12.22 21.47
C MET A 533 -13.10 12.49 19.98
N GLU A 534 -13.28 13.74 19.56
CA GLU A 534 -13.37 14.08 18.13
C GLU A 534 -12.02 13.96 17.42
N ASN A 535 -10.93 14.47 18.01
CA ASN A 535 -9.58 14.28 17.49
C ASN A 535 -9.18 12.79 17.41
N LEU A 536 -9.50 12.01 18.46
CA LEU A 536 -9.21 10.58 18.50
C LEU A 536 -10.04 9.81 17.47
N PHE A 537 -11.27 10.24 17.19
CA PHE A 537 -12.09 9.66 16.14
C PHE A 537 -11.57 9.95 14.73
N LEU A 538 -11.16 11.20 14.46
CA LEU A 538 -10.49 11.58 13.21
C LEU A 538 -9.17 10.81 13.02
N TYR A 539 -8.41 10.62 14.10
CA TYR A 539 -7.21 9.76 14.11
C TYR A 539 -7.56 8.30 13.77
N VAL A 540 -8.62 7.76 14.35
CA VAL A 540 -9.08 6.39 14.06
C VAL A 540 -9.55 6.26 12.62
N ILE A 541 -10.43 7.13 12.09
CA ILE A 541 -10.84 7.06 10.67
C ILE A 541 -9.64 7.20 9.75
N SER A 542 -8.83 8.26 9.90
CA SER A 542 -7.69 8.48 9.00
C SER A 542 -6.70 7.32 9.04
N THR A 543 -6.50 6.69 10.20
CA THR A 543 -5.65 5.50 10.32
C THR A 543 -6.32 4.25 9.69
N LEU A 544 -7.63 4.07 9.83
CA LEU A 544 -8.39 3.06 9.09
C LEU A 544 -8.29 3.28 7.57
N GLU A 545 -8.38 4.52 7.07
CA GLU A 545 -8.25 4.82 5.64
C GLU A 545 -6.86 4.54 5.09
N LEU A 546 -5.82 4.65 5.93
CA LEU A 546 -4.45 4.27 5.58
C LEU A 546 -4.23 2.76 5.59
N MET A 547 -4.79 2.04 6.59
CA MET A 547 -4.61 0.60 6.78
C MET A 547 -5.51 -0.27 5.89
N VAL A 548 -6.72 0.21 5.57
CA VAL A 548 -7.74 -0.55 4.82
C VAL A 548 -7.58 -0.30 3.33
N ALA A 549 -6.78 -1.16 2.69
CA ALA A 549 -6.70 -1.25 1.24
C ALA A 549 -7.91 -1.97 0.63
N GLU A 550 -8.19 -3.19 1.10
CA GLU A 550 -9.24 -4.08 0.62
C GLU A 550 -10.20 -4.43 1.76
N ASP A 551 -10.54 -5.70 1.94
CA ASP A 551 -11.40 -6.22 2.99
C ASP A 551 -10.66 -6.34 4.35
N TYR A 552 -11.37 -6.10 5.45
CA TYR A 552 -10.76 -6.08 6.79
C TYR A 552 -11.72 -6.51 7.90
N MET A 553 -11.18 -6.82 9.08
CA MET A 553 -11.96 -7.14 10.28
C MET A 553 -11.62 -6.17 11.41
N ILE A 554 -12.61 -5.75 12.19
CA ILE A 554 -12.42 -5.01 13.43
C ILE A 554 -12.64 -5.95 14.62
N VAL A 555 -11.69 -5.98 15.56
CA VAL A 555 -11.82 -6.63 16.87
C VAL A 555 -11.90 -5.52 17.93
N TYR A 556 -13.10 -5.29 18.46
CA TYR A 556 -13.39 -4.31 19.50
C TYR A 556 -13.31 -4.97 20.88
N LEU A 557 -12.22 -4.71 21.60
CA LEU A 557 -12.01 -5.20 22.97
C LEU A 557 -12.76 -4.29 23.96
N ASN A 558 -13.98 -4.68 24.33
CA ASN A 558 -14.82 -3.90 25.24
C ASN A 558 -14.48 -4.14 26.72
N GLY A 559 -14.28 -5.42 27.08
CA GLY A 559 -14.49 -5.98 28.42
C GLY A 559 -14.28 -5.06 29.61
N ALA A 560 -13.06 -4.62 29.84
CA ALA A 560 -12.64 -3.94 31.06
C ALA A 560 -12.79 -2.40 31.01
N THR A 561 -13.74 -1.87 30.23
CA THR A 561 -13.91 -0.43 30.04
C THR A 561 -15.07 0.15 30.89
N PRO A 562 -14.81 1.09 31.82
CA PRO A 562 -15.85 1.77 32.58
C PRO A 562 -16.82 2.57 31.68
N HIS A 563 -18.10 2.63 32.08
CA HIS A 563 -19.14 3.39 31.36
C HIS A 563 -18.76 4.85 31.09
N ARG A 564 -18.06 5.51 32.03
CA ARG A 564 -17.56 6.89 31.90
C ARG A 564 -16.52 7.12 30.80
N ARG A 565 -16.00 6.06 30.17
CA ARG A 565 -15.10 6.15 28.99
C ARG A 565 -15.79 5.88 27.67
N MET A 566 -17.09 5.55 27.70
CA MET A 566 -17.83 5.15 26.51
C MET A 566 -18.48 6.36 25.82
N PRO A 567 -18.42 6.43 24.47
CA PRO A 567 -19.12 7.46 23.72
C PRO A 567 -20.64 7.30 23.79
N GLY A 568 -21.34 8.43 23.83
CA GLY A 568 -22.80 8.46 23.78
C GLY A 568 -23.39 8.19 22.39
N LEU A 569 -24.72 8.00 22.33
CA LEU A 569 -25.42 7.59 21.11
C LEU A 569 -25.31 8.62 19.97
N GLY A 570 -25.36 9.92 20.29
CA GLY A 570 -25.18 10.99 19.30
C GLY A 570 -23.78 10.97 18.65
N TRP A 571 -22.75 10.65 19.43
CA TRP A 571 -21.38 10.49 18.93
C TRP A 571 -21.29 9.27 18.01
N LEU A 572 -21.81 8.12 18.42
CA LEU A 572 -21.84 6.91 17.57
C LEU A 572 -22.60 7.14 16.25
N LYS A 573 -23.71 7.89 16.28
CA LYS A 573 -24.43 8.28 15.05
C LYS A 573 -23.56 9.16 14.16
N LYS A 574 -22.96 10.24 14.69
CA LYS A 574 -22.02 11.11 13.95
C LYS A 574 -20.89 10.29 13.32
N CYS A 575 -20.33 9.36 14.09
CA CYS A 575 -19.25 8.48 13.64
C CYS A 575 -19.65 7.58 12.46
N TYR A 576 -20.82 6.93 12.51
CA TYR A 576 -21.28 6.09 11.40
C TYR A 576 -21.47 6.87 10.07
N HIS A 577 -21.83 8.15 10.14
CA HIS A 577 -22.01 9.00 8.96
C HIS A 577 -20.68 9.55 8.43
N MET A 578 -19.73 9.86 9.30
CA MET A 578 -18.37 10.31 8.93
C MET A 578 -17.49 9.19 8.34
N ILE A 579 -17.79 7.92 8.60
CA ILE A 579 -17.04 6.80 7.99
C ILE A 579 -17.45 6.67 6.51
N ASP A 580 -16.46 6.77 5.62
CA ASP A 580 -16.68 6.64 4.18
C ASP A 580 -17.42 5.34 3.77
N ARG A 581 -18.18 5.42 2.67
CA ARG A 581 -18.99 4.32 2.14
C ARG A 581 -18.13 3.09 1.80
N ARG A 582 -16.88 3.28 1.34
CA ARG A 582 -15.92 2.21 1.03
C ARG A 582 -15.54 1.42 2.27
N LEU A 583 -15.19 2.09 3.37
CA LEU A 583 -14.84 1.42 4.64
C LEU A 583 -16.02 0.59 5.17
N ARG A 584 -17.24 1.16 5.16
CA ARG A 584 -18.46 0.43 5.55
C ARG A 584 -18.74 -0.79 4.66
N LYS A 585 -18.41 -0.72 3.35
CA LYS A 585 -18.55 -1.83 2.41
C LYS A 585 -17.55 -2.95 2.69
N ASN A 586 -16.26 -2.62 2.79
CA ASN A 586 -15.13 -3.56 2.87
C ASN A 586 -14.94 -4.22 4.25
N LEU A 587 -15.58 -3.72 5.31
CA LEU A 587 -15.57 -4.40 6.60
C LEU A 587 -16.22 -5.80 6.46
N LYS A 588 -15.50 -6.90 6.70
CA LYS A 588 -16.09 -8.26 6.69
C LYS A 588 -16.80 -8.59 8.00
N SER A 589 -16.20 -8.25 9.13
CA SER A 589 -16.74 -8.56 10.47
C SER A 589 -16.31 -7.51 11.49
N PHE A 590 -17.22 -7.19 12.41
CA PHE A 590 -16.97 -6.36 13.59
C PHE A 590 -17.20 -7.22 14.83
N ILE A 591 -16.14 -7.74 15.42
CA ILE A 591 -16.19 -8.65 16.57
C ILE A 591 -16.09 -7.84 17.85
N ILE A 592 -17.07 -7.93 18.74
CA ILE A 592 -17.10 -7.26 20.04
C ILE A 592 -16.81 -8.30 21.12
N VAL A 593 -15.68 -8.13 21.80
CA VAL A 593 -15.14 -9.07 22.79
C VAL A 593 -15.48 -8.59 24.20
N HIS A 594 -16.11 -9.46 24.99
CA HIS A 594 -16.73 -9.18 26.30
C HIS A 594 -17.68 -7.97 26.25
N PRO A 595 -18.76 -8.00 25.44
CA PRO A 595 -19.72 -6.90 25.30
C PRO A 595 -20.45 -6.57 26.60
N SER A 596 -20.28 -5.34 27.10
CA SER A 596 -21.03 -4.81 28.24
C SER A 596 -22.52 -4.68 27.95
N TRP A 597 -23.36 -4.71 28.99
CA TRP A 597 -24.80 -4.41 28.88
C TRP A 597 -25.06 -3.06 28.20
N PHE A 598 -24.21 -2.06 28.47
CA PHE A 598 -24.29 -0.74 27.84
C PHE A 598 -24.06 -0.81 26.32
N ILE A 599 -23.00 -1.49 25.87
CA ILE A 599 -22.72 -1.66 24.44
C ILE A 599 -23.83 -2.46 23.73
N ARG A 600 -24.35 -3.53 24.36
CA ARG A 600 -25.49 -4.28 23.81
C ARG A 600 -26.72 -3.38 23.66
N THR A 601 -27.00 -2.51 24.63
CA THR A 601 -28.13 -1.57 24.61
C THR A 601 -27.94 -0.46 23.57
N ILE A 602 -26.77 0.21 23.52
CA ILE A 602 -26.54 1.33 22.61
C ILE A 602 -26.51 0.89 21.13
N LEU A 603 -26.02 -0.33 20.84
CA LEU A 603 -26.09 -0.93 19.51
C LEU A 603 -27.51 -1.35 19.11
N ALA A 604 -28.34 -1.78 20.07
CA ALA A 604 -29.77 -2.01 19.81
C ALA A 604 -30.51 -0.70 19.47
N VAL A 605 -30.24 0.39 20.19
CA VAL A 605 -30.91 1.70 19.96
C VAL A 605 -30.36 2.43 18.72
N THR A 606 -29.09 2.22 18.34
CA THR A 606 -28.53 2.79 17.10
C THR A 606 -28.90 2.02 15.83
N ARG A 607 -29.42 0.79 15.94
CA ARG A 607 -29.80 -0.08 14.81
C ARG A 607 -30.70 0.58 13.75
N PRO A 608 -31.67 1.48 14.07
CA PRO A 608 -32.46 2.18 13.06
C PRO A 608 -31.69 3.21 12.22
N PHE A 609 -30.51 3.66 12.70
CA PHE A 609 -29.68 4.68 12.05
C PHE A 609 -28.45 4.11 11.34
N ILE A 610 -28.34 2.78 11.28
CA ILE A 610 -27.22 2.02 10.72
C ILE A 610 -27.78 1.06 9.66
N SER A 611 -27.09 0.90 8.53
CA SER A 611 -27.56 0.02 7.47
C SER A 611 -27.64 -1.44 7.95
N THR A 612 -28.70 -2.15 7.53
CA THR A 612 -28.90 -3.58 7.84
C THR A 612 -27.72 -4.45 7.42
N LYS A 613 -27.07 -4.10 6.28
CA LYS A 613 -25.83 -4.70 5.78
C LYS A 613 -24.59 -4.43 6.64
N PHE A 614 -24.59 -3.40 7.48
CA PHE A 614 -23.54 -3.17 8.48
C PHE A 614 -23.86 -3.86 9.80
N SER A 615 -25.09 -3.77 10.30
CA SER A 615 -25.49 -4.45 11.55
C SER A 615 -25.34 -5.97 11.49
N SER A 616 -25.53 -6.59 10.32
CA SER A 616 -25.30 -8.03 10.10
C SER A 616 -23.83 -8.47 10.18
N LYS A 617 -22.88 -7.52 10.17
CA LYS A 617 -21.44 -7.78 10.33
C LYS A 617 -20.99 -7.79 11.80
N ILE A 618 -21.86 -7.36 12.72
CA ILE A 618 -21.54 -7.29 14.15
C ILE A 618 -21.70 -8.68 14.78
N LYS A 619 -20.63 -9.18 15.41
CA LYS A 619 -20.60 -10.43 16.17
C LYS A 619 -20.22 -10.13 17.62
N TYR A 620 -20.83 -10.86 18.54
CA TYR A 620 -20.50 -10.80 19.96
C TYR A 620 -19.72 -12.05 20.34
N VAL A 621 -18.68 -11.88 21.15
CA VAL A 621 -17.79 -12.92 21.63
C VAL A 621 -17.61 -12.71 23.12
N ASP A 622 -17.91 -13.70 23.95
CA ASP A 622 -17.95 -13.57 25.41
C ASP A 622 -16.66 -14.08 26.08
N SER A 623 -15.69 -14.64 25.32
CA SER A 623 -14.35 -15.05 25.82
C SER A 623 -13.20 -14.87 24.80
N LEU A 624 -11.96 -14.77 25.29
CA LEU A 624 -10.76 -14.77 24.42
C LEU A 624 -10.51 -16.11 23.71
N ALA A 625 -11.05 -17.22 24.24
CA ALA A 625 -10.97 -18.53 23.59
C ALA A 625 -11.84 -18.57 22.31
N GLU A 626 -13.08 -18.07 22.39
CA GLU A 626 -13.98 -17.93 21.25
C GLU A 626 -13.44 -16.93 20.20
N LEU A 627 -12.70 -15.89 20.62
CA LEU A 627 -12.00 -15.01 19.68
C LEU A 627 -10.93 -15.76 18.86
N SER A 628 -10.18 -16.66 19.49
CA SER A 628 -9.09 -17.40 18.84
C SER A 628 -9.56 -18.42 17.79
N GLU A 629 -10.83 -18.82 17.81
CA GLU A 629 -11.46 -19.61 16.75
C GLU A 629 -11.80 -18.78 15.51
N LEU A 630 -11.91 -17.44 15.65
CA LEU A 630 -12.35 -16.52 14.59
C LEU A 630 -11.21 -15.75 13.93
N VAL A 631 -10.09 -15.52 14.63
CA VAL A 631 -8.93 -14.75 14.13
C VAL A 631 -7.59 -15.32 14.63
N PRO A 632 -6.53 -15.28 13.82
CA PRO A 632 -5.17 -15.58 14.28
C PRO A 632 -4.73 -14.64 15.41
N MET A 633 -4.33 -15.22 16.55
CA MET A 633 -4.00 -14.44 17.75
C MET A 633 -2.55 -13.93 17.78
N GLU A 634 -1.68 -14.42 16.90
CA GLU A 634 -0.23 -14.19 16.90
C GLU A 634 0.17 -12.70 16.77
N GLY A 635 -0.65 -11.89 16.09
CA GLY A 635 -0.45 -10.44 15.94
C GLY A 635 -1.35 -9.58 16.84
N ILE A 636 -2.25 -10.15 17.64
CA ILE A 636 -3.27 -9.39 18.37
C ILE A 636 -2.74 -9.00 19.76
N HIS A 637 -2.47 -7.71 19.94
CA HIS A 637 -2.07 -7.16 21.23
C HIS A 637 -3.28 -6.96 22.17
N ILE A 638 -3.50 -7.90 23.09
CA ILE A 638 -4.57 -7.84 24.10
C ILE A 638 -4.08 -7.09 25.36
N PRO A 639 -4.78 -6.04 25.83
CA PRO A 639 -4.44 -5.37 27.09
C PRO A 639 -4.60 -6.27 28.34
N GLU A 640 -3.69 -6.15 29.31
CA GLU A 640 -3.67 -6.96 30.55
C GLU A 640 -5.00 -6.95 31.33
N ASN A 641 -5.68 -5.81 31.36
CA ASN A 641 -6.99 -5.66 32.02
C ASN A 641 -8.11 -6.44 31.31
N VAL A 642 -7.99 -6.70 30.00
CA VAL A 642 -8.93 -7.55 29.26
C VAL A 642 -8.61 -9.03 29.51
N ILE A 643 -7.33 -9.41 29.56
CA ILE A 643 -6.90 -10.77 29.93
C ILE A 643 -7.40 -11.14 31.32
N ARG A 644 -7.15 -10.27 32.31
CA ARG A 644 -7.61 -10.47 33.69
C ARG A 644 -9.13 -10.59 33.81
N LEU A 645 -9.90 -9.84 33.01
CA LEU A 645 -11.36 -9.97 33.02
C LEU A 645 -11.82 -11.31 32.41
N ASP A 646 -11.16 -11.80 31.37
CA ASP A 646 -11.44 -13.12 30.80
C ASP A 646 -11.17 -14.24 31.82
N GLU A 647 -10.12 -14.11 32.63
CA GLU A 647 -9.83 -14.98 33.78
C GLU A 647 -10.92 -14.88 34.87
N GLU A 648 -11.25 -13.67 35.35
CA GLU A 648 -12.29 -13.45 36.37
C GLU A 648 -13.67 -13.98 35.91
N LEU A 649 -14.02 -13.84 34.62
CA LEU A 649 -15.26 -14.38 34.05
C LEU A 649 -15.23 -15.91 33.91
N LYS A 650 -14.08 -16.51 33.57
CA LYS A 650 -13.91 -17.97 33.55
C LYS A 650 -14.07 -18.56 34.95
N GLU A 651 -13.38 -18.00 35.94
CA GLU A 651 -13.51 -18.41 37.35
C GLU A 651 -14.97 -18.28 37.83
N ALA A 652 -15.65 -17.17 37.53
CA ALA A 652 -17.06 -16.99 37.88
C ALA A 652 -17.96 -18.06 37.22
N ALA A 653 -17.71 -18.40 35.95
CA ALA A 653 -18.46 -19.43 35.23
C ALA A 653 -18.20 -20.84 35.76
N GLU A 654 -16.98 -21.15 36.18
CA GLU A 654 -16.64 -22.43 36.82
C GLU A 654 -17.25 -22.56 38.23
N ASN A 655 -17.17 -21.50 39.03
CA ASN A 655 -17.80 -21.43 40.35
C ASN A 655 -19.33 -21.56 40.26
N ALA A 656 -19.97 -20.96 39.25
CA ALA A 656 -21.40 -21.11 38.99
C ALA A 656 -21.80 -22.56 38.63
N LYS A 657 -20.97 -23.25 37.83
CA LYS A 657 -21.15 -24.69 37.53
C LYS A 657 -21.03 -25.54 38.79
N TYR A 658 -20.01 -25.31 39.63
CA TYR A 658 -19.83 -26.01 40.90
C TYR A 658 -20.99 -25.79 41.88
N SER A 659 -21.45 -24.54 42.03
CA SER A 659 -22.59 -24.19 42.91
C SER A 659 -23.89 -24.86 42.45
N THR A 660 -24.12 -24.95 41.13
CA THR A 660 -25.27 -25.65 40.54
C THR A 660 -25.20 -27.16 40.76
N PHE A 661 -23.99 -27.74 40.72
CA PHE A 661 -23.76 -29.16 40.98
C PHE A 661 -23.98 -29.55 42.46
N LEU A 662 -23.62 -28.67 43.39
CA LEU A 662 -23.86 -28.86 44.83
C LEU A 662 -25.33 -28.59 45.22
N GLY A 663 -25.96 -27.55 44.66
CA GLY A 663 -27.37 -27.23 44.91
C GLY A 663 -28.35 -28.31 44.41
N GLY A 664 -27.93 -29.15 43.46
CA GLY A 664 -28.72 -30.30 43.00
C GLY A 664 -28.83 -31.46 44.01
N ALA A 665 -27.99 -31.51 45.06
CA ALA A 665 -27.95 -32.63 46.00
C ALA A 665 -28.92 -32.48 47.19
N GLU A 666 -29.37 -31.28 47.54
CA GLU A 666 -30.25 -31.05 48.70
C GLU A 666 -31.75 -31.07 48.37
N ALA A 667 -32.12 -31.17 47.08
CA ALA A 667 -33.51 -31.09 46.59
C ALA A 667 -34.26 -32.44 46.51
N SER A 668 -33.79 -33.49 47.20
CA SER A 668 -34.45 -34.82 47.20
C SER A 668 -34.59 -35.40 48.61
N GLY A 669 -35.41 -34.78 49.47
CA GLY A 669 -35.45 -35.17 50.89
C GLY A 669 -36.61 -34.73 51.78
N GLN A 670 -37.78 -34.30 51.25
CA GLN A 670 -38.97 -34.07 52.09
C GLN A 670 -40.24 -34.66 51.47
N VAL A 671 -40.83 -35.63 52.19
CA VAL A 671 -42.10 -36.29 51.88
C VAL A 671 -43.24 -35.51 52.57
N PRO A 672 -44.37 -35.23 51.89
CA PRO A 672 -45.50 -34.53 52.51
C PRO A 672 -46.26 -35.43 53.50
N PRO A 673 -46.78 -34.89 54.62
CA PRO A 673 -47.57 -35.65 55.57
C PRO A 673 -49.01 -35.90 55.08
N ASP A 674 -49.47 -37.12 55.31
CA ASP A 674 -50.83 -37.60 55.05
C ASP A 674 -51.82 -37.05 56.08
N LEU A 675 -52.93 -36.45 55.62
CA LEU A 675 -54.06 -36.02 56.46
C LEU A 675 -55.37 -36.09 55.66
N GLY A 676 -56.04 -37.23 55.73
CA GLY A 676 -57.41 -37.37 55.25
C GLY A 676 -58.45 -36.98 56.29
N LYS A 677 -59.26 -35.96 55.99
CA LYS A 677 -60.73 -35.95 56.17
C LYS A 677 -61.38 -34.68 55.61
#